data_AF-A0A1W9QH60-F1
#
_entry.id   AF-A0A1W9QH60-F1
#
_cell.length_a   1.000
_cell.length_b   1.000
_cell.length_c   1.000
_cell.angle_alpha   90.00
_cell.angle_beta   90.00
_cell.angle_gamma   90.00
#
_symmetry.space_group_name_H-M   'P 1'
#
loop_
_entity.id
_entity.type
_entity.pdbx_description
1 polymer ?
#
loop_
_entity_poly.entity_id
_entity_poly.type
_entity_poly.pdbx_seq_one_letter_code
_entity_poly.pdbx_strand_id
1 'polypeptide(L)'
;MGAGLRSLFRPGLVAALAVGVGAALSAGCLERPICGDCKPGTSNVIVKKVPINNIAKIDLLFVIDNSASMADKQQVMKQAVPAMLNRLVTPNCVQKDADGNVVESVPGIRVGNEVNCPRADLSLEFQPINDIHIAVITSSLGSHGFDPTKPASCDNAATPQKNDRARPIPLVRPNDPSVAGKAPFLTWTGGSAEQAATLGTDFGDYVGAAGEVGCGLEAPNEAWYRFLVDPEPPASMSMDAQGRRSVRGPVDTELLDLRKSFLRPDSLVAIVVLTDENDCSAMDGGKYYAFAEFGHLVGNTADRAFEATDICAENPNDICCQTCRESRANPGCDAQFAKCAAQPLLPPEQDRNNLRCFDNQRRFGFDLLYPISRYVEGLTQSQVRGADGDLLPNSLVSGRDPGLIFFAGITGVPWQDLATEDTLNDPDKLKYLTARQLKENVVVNGEDLGFTYWDLILGEPGKHVESRYCREKAIGENEFSDPACGAKPVLPRDPFMVESMVPRTGRADITSKTNPRVNVSLTDSPAWNPINGHEYLTDKLSITNNDLQYSCIFPLGPFNAEKDAATCAADTASCDCGPDDANADKPLCKKAAGGALDGGQYWGKAYPSTRTLEIMKAFGENTIAASICPKVTDASNKDYYGYTPAVSAIIDRLAEKLGGQCLPRPLVANEETGEVPCVVVEARAKTAESDLPDLDCSLSGREPTTEKVKKAVLDELEKAGNCYFESTPLEQQRGPYPCSAMQMCSINQLTQDTPEGQYCLNDPGADSGSPGGAGYCYIDEKQGNAQLLSECPTNEKRKLRFVFPQSAPTPQNNTTLFYACVGEAATGR
;
A
#
# COMPACT_ATOMS: atom_id res chain seq x y z
N MET A 1 -4.26 58.70 -9.45
CA MET A 1 -4.34 60.05 -10.08
C MET A 1 -3.29 60.10 -11.18
N GLY A 2 -3.53 60.45 -12.44
CA GLY A 2 -4.81 60.66 -13.16
C GLY A 2 -4.60 61.30 -14.56
N ALA A 3 -5.31 60.81 -15.60
CA ALA A 3 -5.37 61.31 -16.99
C ALA A 3 -4.04 61.33 -17.81
N GLY A 4 -4.02 61.38 -19.15
CA GLY A 4 -5.06 61.22 -20.21
C GLY A 4 -4.37 61.34 -21.61
N LEU A 5 -4.56 60.42 -22.56
CA LEU A 5 -5.63 60.27 -23.57
C LEU A 5 -5.57 61.24 -24.79
N ARG A 6 -5.72 60.69 -26.02
CA ARG A 6 -6.02 61.29 -27.36
C ARG A 6 -4.84 61.66 -28.30
N SER A 7 -4.96 61.70 -29.65
CA SER A 7 -5.80 60.96 -30.66
C SER A 7 -5.54 61.45 -32.12
N LEU A 8 -5.91 60.64 -33.15
CA LEU A 8 -6.09 60.99 -34.60
C LEU A 8 -4.77 61.20 -35.41
N PHE A 9 -4.64 60.98 -36.73
CA PHE A 9 -5.57 61.05 -37.89
C PHE A 9 -5.28 60.02 -39.05
N ARG A 10 -6.17 59.96 -40.06
CA ARG A 10 -6.09 59.32 -41.42
C ARG A 10 -6.31 60.40 -42.51
N PRO A 11 -6.22 60.18 -43.86
CA PRO A 11 -5.95 58.98 -44.70
C PRO A 11 -4.67 59.20 -45.60
N GLY A 12 -4.47 58.78 -46.88
CA GLY A 12 -5.25 58.04 -47.91
C GLY A 12 -4.63 58.05 -49.33
N LEU A 13 -5.21 57.26 -50.28
CA LEU A 13 -4.95 57.15 -51.75
C LEU A 13 -3.58 56.58 -52.25
N VAL A 14 -3.46 55.93 -53.44
CA VAL A 14 -4.36 55.00 -54.17
C VAL A 14 -3.62 54.17 -55.25
N ALA A 15 -4.04 52.90 -55.42
CA ALA A 15 -3.90 51.92 -56.52
C ALA A 15 -2.83 51.96 -57.63
N ALA A 16 -2.25 50.77 -57.91
CA ALA A 16 -1.96 50.25 -59.26
C ALA A 16 -2.07 48.70 -59.30
N LEU A 17 -2.42 48.12 -60.46
CA LEU A 17 -2.54 46.67 -60.75
C LEU A 17 -1.28 46.18 -61.52
N ALA A 18 -0.93 44.89 -61.66
CA ALA A 18 -1.32 43.61 -61.05
C ALA A 18 -0.35 42.48 -61.54
N VAL A 19 -0.73 41.21 -61.35
CA VAL A 19 -0.16 39.95 -61.93
C VAL A 19 1.03 39.33 -61.19
N GLY A 20 0.89 38.04 -60.82
CA GLY A 20 2.01 37.13 -60.52
C GLY A 20 1.90 36.34 -59.21
N VAL A 21 1.48 35.08 -59.30
CA VAL A 21 1.67 33.98 -58.31
C VAL A 21 1.36 34.30 -56.83
N GLY A 22 0.12 34.01 -56.42
CA GLY A 22 -0.19 33.68 -55.02
C GLY A 22 -0.20 32.14 -54.80
N ALA A 23 -0.33 31.62 -53.58
CA ALA A 23 -0.24 32.27 -52.28
C ALA A 23 0.02 31.20 -51.20
N ALA A 24 0.85 31.50 -50.20
CA ALA A 24 1.08 30.63 -49.05
C ALA A 24 0.37 31.17 -47.79
N LEU A 25 -0.83 30.64 -47.55
CA LEU A 25 -1.46 30.39 -46.24
C LEU A 25 -1.53 31.54 -45.22
N SER A 26 -2.74 32.10 -45.06
CA SER A 26 -3.19 32.74 -43.81
C SER A 26 -4.63 32.33 -43.47
N ALA A 27 -4.78 31.09 -42.99
CA ALA A 27 -5.94 30.57 -42.26
C ALA A 27 -5.38 29.58 -41.22
N GLY A 28 -5.93 29.44 -40.01
CA GLY A 28 -7.33 29.66 -39.65
C GLY A 28 -8.01 28.29 -39.66
N CYS A 29 -8.05 27.63 -38.50
CA CYS A 29 -8.37 26.20 -38.38
C CYS A 29 -9.76 25.84 -38.93
N LEU A 30 -9.86 24.79 -39.75
CA LEU A 30 -10.99 23.84 -39.78
C LEU A 30 -10.75 22.67 -40.77
N GLU A 31 -9.83 21.76 -40.44
CA GLU A 31 -9.90 20.35 -40.90
C GLU A 31 -8.93 19.48 -40.07
N ARG A 32 -9.44 18.83 -39.02
CA ARG A 32 -8.91 17.52 -38.63
C ARG A 32 -9.45 16.53 -39.67
N PRO A 33 -8.69 15.51 -40.11
CA PRO A 33 -9.25 14.44 -40.92
C PRO A 33 -10.29 13.68 -40.07
N ILE A 34 -11.56 14.02 -40.25
CA ILE A 34 -12.67 13.17 -39.84
C ILE A 34 -12.54 11.92 -40.71
N CYS A 35 -12.09 10.81 -40.10
CA CYS A 35 -11.98 9.53 -40.77
C CYS A 35 -13.32 9.19 -41.44
N GLY A 36 -13.33 9.11 -42.78
CA GLY A 36 -14.56 9.14 -43.58
C GLY A 36 -15.55 7.99 -43.29
N ASP A 37 -15.02 6.84 -42.87
CA ASP A 37 -15.80 5.67 -42.47
C ASP A 37 -15.91 5.49 -40.94
N CYS A 38 -15.23 6.32 -40.14
CA CYS A 38 -15.34 6.30 -38.69
C CYS A 38 -16.64 6.98 -38.24
N LYS A 39 -17.76 6.27 -38.43
CA LYS A 39 -19.00 6.55 -37.70
C LYS A 39 -18.66 6.55 -36.20
N PRO A 40 -18.81 7.67 -35.47
CA PRO A 40 -18.60 7.66 -34.03
C PRO A 40 -19.68 6.76 -33.42
N GLY A 41 -19.27 5.56 -33.01
CA GLY A 41 -20.15 4.58 -32.39
C GLY A 41 -20.55 5.04 -31.00
N THR A 42 -21.53 5.93 -30.92
CA THR A 42 -22.23 6.21 -29.67
C THR A 42 -23.00 4.95 -29.28
N SER A 43 -22.34 4.07 -28.52
CA SER A 43 -23.02 3.06 -27.73
C SER A 43 -23.91 3.82 -26.75
N ASN A 44 -25.22 3.89 -27.07
CA ASN A 44 -26.26 4.30 -26.13
C ASN A 44 -26.43 3.17 -25.09
N VAL A 45 -25.37 2.91 -24.35
CA VAL A 45 -25.17 1.86 -23.34
C VAL A 45 -24.17 2.44 -22.33
N ILE A 46 -24.67 2.92 -21.19
CA ILE A 46 -23.80 3.35 -20.09
C ILE A 46 -23.37 2.09 -19.34
N VAL A 47 -22.10 1.70 -19.47
CA VAL A 47 -21.52 0.60 -18.70
C VAL A 47 -20.81 1.15 -17.47
N LYS A 48 -21.06 0.52 -16.32
CA LYS A 48 -20.29 0.69 -15.09
C LYS A 48 -20.04 -0.67 -14.45
N LYS A 49 -18.84 -0.88 -13.91
CA LYS A 49 -18.58 -1.96 -12.96
C LYS A 49 -19.53 -1.78 -11.77
N VAL A 50 -20.19 -2.85 -11.34
CA VAL A 50 -21.06 -2.77 -10.16
C VAL A 50 -20.22 -2.98 -8.90
N PRO A 51 -20.34 -2.10 -7.90
CA PRO A 51 -19.78 -2.37 -6.58
C PRO A 51 -20.64 -3.42 -5.87
N ILE A 52 -20.48 -4.69 -6.23
CA ILE A 52 -21.06 -5.84 -5.51
C ILE A 52 -19.94 -6.83 -5.25
N ASN A 53 -19.21 -6.56 -4.19
CA ASN A 53 -18.38 -7.55 -3.56
C ASN A 53 -19.12 -7.93 -2.26
N ASN A 54 -19.87 -9.04 -2.27
CA ASN A 54 -20.30 -9.67 -1.03
C ASN A 54 -19.09 -10.42 -0.47
N ILE A 55 -18.21 -9.69 0.24
CA ILE A 55 -16.87 -10.15 0.62
C ILE A 55 -16.99 -11.16 1.76
N ALA A 56 -17.25 -12.41 1.41
CA ALA A 56 -17.22 -13.54 2.33
C ALA A 56 -15.78 -13.98 2.69
N LYS A 57 -14.77 -13.49 1.93
CA LYS A 57 -13.39 -13.98 1.90
C LYS A 57 -12.35 -12.90 2.12
N ILE A 58 -11.36 -13.17 2.95
CA ILE A 58 -10.20 -12.28 3.15
C ILE A 58 -8.88 -13.07 3.10
N ASP A 59 -7.90 -12.58 2.35
CA ASP A 59 -6.52 -13.06 2.36
C ASP A 59 -5.65 -12.00 3.07
N LEU A 60 -5.12 -12.33 4.25
CA LEU A 60 -4.29 -11.46 5.08
C LEU A 60 -2.81 -11.84 4.91
N LEU A 61 -1.98 -10.92 4.42
CA LEU A 61 -0.52 -11.06 4.46
C LEU A 61 0.06 -10.11 5.50
N PHE A 62 0.80 -10.66 6.46
CA PHE A 62 1.61 -9.88 7.39
C PHE A 62 3.07 -9.99 7.00
N VAL A 63 3.71 -8.84 6.74
CA VAL A 63 5.17 -8.72 6.59
C VAL A 63 5.71 -8.14 7.87
N ILE A 64 6.48 -8.95 8.59
CA ILE A 64 7.07 -8.56 9.86
C ILE A 64 8.55 -8.34 9.65
N ASP A 65 9.01 -7.13 10.00
CA ASP A 65 10.42 -6.84 10.12
C ASP A 65 11.04 -7.73 11.20
N ASN A 66 12.08 -8.46 10.82
CA ASN A 66 12.78 -9.41 11.69
C ASN A 66 14.15 -8.92 12.16
N SER A 67 14.42 -7.60 12.12
CA SER A 67 15.60 -6.96 12.71
C SER A 67 15.74 -7.19 14.22
N ALA A 68 16.92 -6.92 14.77
CA ALA A 68 17.23 -7.06 16.19
C ALA A 68 16.46 -6.09 17.11
N SER A 69 15.91 -5.00 16.58
CA SER A 69 15.12 -4.02 17.34
C SER A 69 13.64 -4.35 17.41
N MET A 70 13.19 -5.42 16.74
CA MET A 70 11.77 -5.69 16.52
C MET A 70 11.07 -6.53 17.59
N ALA A 71 11.77 -7.26 18.46
CA ALA A 71 11.15 -8.18 19.42
C ALA A 71 10.05 -7.54 20.29
N ASP A 72 10.29 -6.38 20.88
CA ASP A 72 9.29 -5.69 21.73
C ASP A 72 8.02 -5.33 20.94
N LYS A 73 8.17 -4.95 19.67
CA LYS A 73 7.09 -4.58 18.76
C LYS A 73 6.33 -5.82 18.28
N GLN A 74 7.04 -6.91 18.03
CA GLN A 74 6.44 -8.22 17.74
C GLN A 74 5.61 -8.73 18.94
N GLN A 75 6.02 -8.45 20.20
CA GLN A 75 5.19 -8.76 21.38
C GLN A 75 3.92 -7.89 21.44
N VAL A 76 3.99 -6.58 21.16
CA VAL A 76 2.79 -5.73 21.06
C VAL A 76 1.86 -6.25 19.96
N MET A 77 2.40 -6.63 18.79
CA MET A 77 1.63 -7.19 17.69
C MET A 77 0.99 -8.54 18.06
N LYS A 78 1.72 -9.44 18.73
CA LYS A 78 1.20 -10.74 19.21
C LYS A 78 0.01 -10.56 20.17
N GLN A 79 -0.04 -9.47 20.92
CA GLN A 79 -1.16 -9.12 21.79
C GLN A 79 -2.34 -8.50 21.03
N ALA A 80 -2.10 -7.82 19.90
CA ALA A 80 -3.13 -7.14 19.11
C ALA A 80 -3.80 -8.02 18.02
N VAL A 81 -3.06 -8.93 17.36
CA VAL A 81 -3.63 -9.76 16.29
C VAL A 81 -4.80 -10.69 16.68
N PRO A 82 -4.91 -11.22 17.92
CA PRO A 82 -6.09 -11.98 18.32
C PRO A 82 -7.34 -11.09 18.39
N ALA A 83 -7.20 -9.82 18.77
CA ALA A 83 -8.30 -8.85 18.72
C ALA A 83 -8.71 -8.54 17.27
N MET A 84 -7.73 -8.46 16.34
CA MET A 84 -8.02 -8.28 14.92
C MET A 84 -8.90 -9.39 14.37
N LEU A 85 -8.46 -10.64 14.56
CA LEU A 85 -9.19 -11.80 14.10
C LEU A 85 -10.56 -11.90 14.75
N ASN A 86 -10.63 -11.72 16.08
CA ASN A 86 -11.88 -11.84 16.82
C ASN A 86 -12.93 -10.85 16.31
N ARG A 87 -12.57 -9.60 15.98
CA ARG A 87 -13.53 -8.63 15.40
C ARG A 87 -13.89 -8.95 13.93
N LEU A 88 -12.99 -9.56 13.15
CA LEU A 88 -13.33 -10.00 11.78
C LEU A 88 -14.30 -11.19 11.74
N VAL A 89 -14.15 -12.16 12.66
CA VAL A 89 -15.00 -13.38 12.71
C VAL A 89 -16.18 -13.25 13.68
N THR A 90 -16.10 -12.34 14.64
CA THR A 90 -17.14 -11.96 15.61
C THR A 90 -17.27 -10.43 15.66
N PRO A 91 -17.90 -9.81 14.65
CA PRO A 91 -18.00 -8.35 14.57
C PRO A 91 -18.78 -7.76 15.74
N ASN A 92 -18.49 -6.50 16.08
CA ASN A 92 -19.24 -5.79 17.10
C ASN A 92 -20.67 -5.51 16.63
N CYS A 93 -21.58 -5.47 17.59
CA CYS A 93 -22.92 -4.94 17.44
C CYS A 93 -22.91 -3.47 17.84
N VAL A 94 -23.25 -2.61 16.87
CA VAL A 94 -23.21 -1.16 16.99
C VAL A 94 -24.61 -0.56 17.00
N GLN A 95 -24.75 0.53 17.76
CA GLN A 95 -25.84 1.49 17.57
C GLN A 95 -25.29 2.68 16.77
N LYS A 96 -26.02 3.09 15.73
CA LYS A 96 -25.71 4.30 14.95
C LYS A 96 -26.73 5.40 15.24
N ASP A 97 -26.28 6.66 15.24
CA ASP A 97 -27.17 7.82 15.29
C ASP A 97 -27.81 8.13 13.92
N ALA A 98 -28.58 9.22 13.85
CA ALA A 98 -29.28 9.63 12.63
C ALA A 98 -28.34 10.11 11.50
N ASP A 99 -27.09 10.45 11.82
CA ASP A 99 -26.04 10.86 10.87
C ASP A 99 -25.12 9.68 10.48
N GLY A 100 -25.33 8.50 11.10
CA GLY A 100 -24.62 7.25 10.82
C GLY A 100 -23.42 6.97 11.73
N ASN A 101 -23.12 7.83 12.71
CA ASN A 101 -21.99 7.66 13.62
C ASN A 101 -22.27 6.55 14.64
N VAL A 102 -21.27 5.72 14.95
CA VAL A 102 -21.37 4.72 16.01
C VAL A 102 -21.38 5.42 17.38
N VAL A 103 -22.50 5.29 18.11
CA VAL A 103 -22.69 5.86 19.46
C VAL A 103 -22.62 4.82 20.58
N GLU A 104 -22.79 3.54 20.25
CA GLU A 104 -22.50 2.40 21.13
C GLU A 104 -21.88 1.27 20.30
N SER A 105 -20.93 0.53 20.88
CA SER A 105 -20.36 -0.68 20.30
C SER A 105 -20.19 -1.72 21.41
N VAL A 106 -20.67 -2.95 21.19
CA VAL A 106 -20.51 -4.09 22.10
C VAL A 106 -20.16 -5.36 21.31
N PRO A 107 -19.40 -6.32 21.86
CA PRO A 107 -19.07 -7.55 21.14
C PRO A 107 -20.30 -8.36 20.72
N GLY A 108 -20.27 -8.90 19.50
CA GLY A 108 -21.28 -9.85 19.02
C GLY A 108 -21.16 -11.22 19.70
N ILE A 109 -22.24 -12.01 19.65
CA ILE A 109 -22.30 -13.37 20.22
C ILE A 109 -22.24 -14.39 19.08
N ARG A 110 -21.08 -15.03 18.90
CA ARG A 110 -20.88 -16.05 17.84
C ARG A 110 -21.47 -17.41 18.23
N VAL A 111 -22.29 -17.97 17.34
CA VAL A 111 -22.96 -19.27 17.49
C VAL A 111 -22.78 -20.06 16.19
N GLY A 112 -21.78 -20.95 16.17
CA GLY A 112 -21.36 -21.59 14.92
C GLY A 112 -20.85 -20.54 13.92
N ASN A 113 -21.42 -20.53 12.71
CA ASN A 113 -21.02 -19.57 11.66
C ASN A 113 -21.77 -18.23 11.70
N GLU A 114 -22.77 -18.11 12.57
CA GLU A 114 -23.58 -16.89 12.74
C GLU A 114 -23.07 -16.06 13.92
N VAL A 115 -23.31 -14.75 13.88
CA VAL A 115 -23.06 -13.84 15.00
C VAL A 115 -24.33 -13.05 15.27
N ASN A 116 -24.80 -13.09 16.51
CA ASN A 116 -26.05 -12.48 16.94
C ASN A 116 -25.78 -11.32 17.89
N CYS A 117 -26.59 -10.27 17.83
CA CYS A 117 -26.47 -9.15 18.75
C CYS A 117 -27.13 -9.41 20.11
N PRO A 118 -26.53 -8.94 21.22
CA PRO A 118 -27.05 -9.17 22.56
C PRO A 118 -28.38 -8.42 22.83
N ARG A 119 -28.73 -7.43 21.99
CA ARG A 119 -29.94 -6.62 22.07
C ARG A 119 -30.48 -6.36 20.66
N ALA A 120 -31.80 -6.19 20.53
CA ALA A 120 -32.49 -6.05 19.25
C ALA A 120 -32.48 -4.62 18.67
N ASP A 121 -31.96 -3.64 19.41
CA ASP A 121 -31.74 -2.25 18.98
C ASP A 121 -30.30 -1.99 18.50
N LEU A 122 -29.55 -3.07 18.23
CA LEU A 122 -28.18 -3.07 17.72
C LEU A 122 -28.10 -3.89 16.42
N SER A 123 -27.26 -3.47 15.49
CA SER A 123 -26.94 -4.18 14.26
C SER A 123 -25.45 -4.54 14.23
N LEU A 124 -25.07 -5.65 13.58
CA LEU A 124 -23.66 -5.93 13.32
C LEU A 124 -23.01 -4.78 12.53
N GLU A 125 -21.74 -4.49 12.82
CA GLU A 125 -20.96 -3.49 12.07
C GLU A 125 -20.61 -3.94 10.64
N PHE A 126 -20.47 -5.26 10.44
CA PHE A 126 -20.41 -5.96 9.15
C PHE A 126 -20.75 -7.44 9.35
N GLN A 127 -20.97 -8.21 8.27
CA GLN A 127 -21.27 -9.64 8.35
C GLN A 127 -20.02 -10.46 8.75
N PRO A 128 -20.15 -11.49 9.61
CA PRO A 128 -18.99 -12.23 10.13
C PRO A 128 -18.24 -12.96 9.02
N ILE A 129 -16.93 -12.71 8.94
CA ILE A 129 -16.09 -13.34 7.93
C ILE A 129 -15.82 -14.80 8.33
N ASN A 130 -16.26 -15.70 7.45
CA ASN A 130 -16.19 -17.14 7.66
C ASN A 130 -15.18 -17.84 6.73
N ASP A 131 -14.40 -17.11 5.92
CA ASP A 131 -13.44 -17.70 4.99
C ASP A 131 -12.11 -16.90 4.87
N ILE A 132 -11.14 -17.14 5.76
CA ILE A 132 -9.90 -16.34 5.87
C ILE A 132 -8.66 -17.19 5.60
N HIS A 133 -7.72 -16.67 4.82
CA HIS A 133 -6.32 -17.13 4.76
C HIS A 133 -5.42 -16.13 5.48
N ILE A 134 -4.45 -16.58 6.28
CA ILE A 134 -3.48 -15.71 6.98
C ILE A 134 -2.05 -16.23 6.77
N ALA A 135 -1.25 -15.46 6.04
CA ALA A 135 0.19 -15.71 5.86
C ALA A 135 1.01 -14.70 6.66
N VAL A 136 2.11 -15.16 7.24
CA VAL A 136 3.14 -14.29 7.85
C VAL A 136 4.46 -14.58 7.14
N ILE A 137 5.17 -13.54 6.72
CA ILE A 137 6.52 -13.58 6.11
C ILE A 137 7.41 -12.52 6.77
N THR A 138 8.72 -12.58 6.56
CA THR A 138 9.67 -11.56 7.03
C THR A 138 10.15 -10.61 5.94
N SER A 139 10.79 -9.52 6.37
CA SER A 139 11.65 -8.62 5.58
C SER A 139 12.94 -9.25 5.04
N SER A 140 13.49 -10.28 5.68
CA SER A 140 14.79 -10.88 5.30
C SER A 140 14.82 -11.60 3.95
N LEU A 141 15.52 -11.03 2.97
CA LEU A 141 15.66 -11.55 1.59
C LEU A 141 17.10 -11.96 1.18
N GLY A 142 18.03 -12.03 2.13
CA GLY A 142 19.44 -12.39 1.90
C GLY A 142 20.35 -11.20 1.61
N SER A 143 21.51 -11.45 0.99
CA SER A 143 22.54 -10.45 0.69
C SER A 143 22.67 -10.15 -0.82
N HIS A 144 21.57 -10.33 -1.56
CA HIS A 144 21.42 -9.96 -2.98
C HIS A 144 22.54 -10.50 -3.90
N GLY A 145 23.08 -11.67 -3.54
CA GLY A 145 24.11 -12.41 -4.28
C GLY A 145 25.53 -12.29 -3.71
N PHE A 146 25.77 -11.47 -2.70
CA PHE A 146 27.07 -11.37 -2.02
C PHE A 146 27.53 -12.74 -1.45
N ASP A 147 28.84 -12.92 -1.33
CA ASP A 147 29.46 -14.23 -1.12
C ASP A 147 29.03 -14.90 0.21
N PRO A 148 28.27 -16.02 0.18
CA PRO A 148 27.72 -16.68 1.37
C PRO A 148 28.77 -17.34 2.26
N THR A 149 30.03 -17.40 1.82
CA THR A 149 31.16 -17.87 2.66
C THR A 149 31.73 -16.79 3.57
N LYS A 150 31.29 -15.53 3.42
CA LYS A 150 31.76 -14.40 4.25
C LYS A 150 30.99 -14.38 5.58
N PRO A 151 31.67 -14.19 6.74
CA PRO A 151 31.01 -14.20 8.06
C PRO A 151 29.86 -13.20 8.25
N ALA A 152 29.80 -12.16 7.42
CA ALA A 152 28.79 -11.10 7.45
C ALA A 152 27.76 -11.19 6.30
N SER A 153 27.76 -12.25 5.48
CA SER A 153 26.70 -12.47 4.48
C SER A 153 25.42 -12.99 5.13
N CYS A 154 24.28 -12.45 4.70
CA CYS A 154 22.94 -12.91 5.06
C CYS A 154 22.48 -14.18 4.31
N ASP A 155 23.29 -14.69 3.37
CA ASP A 155 23.08 -15.97 2.69
C ASP A 155 23.88 -17.13 3.36
N ASN A 156 24.40 -16.90 4.56
CA ASN A 156 25.14 -17.87 5.35
C ASN A 156 24.23 -19.00 5.89
N ALA A 157 24.56 -20.25 5.55
CA ALA A 157 23.82 -21.45 5.98
C ALA A 157 23.77 -21.69 7.50
N ALA A 158 24.59 -21.00 8.30
CA ALA A 158 24.49 -21.03 9.76
C ALA A 158 23.34 -20.15 10.32
N THR A 159 22.84 -19.19 9.54
CA THR A 159 21.78 -18.24 9.91
C THR A 159 20.73 -18.14 8.79
N PRO A 160 20.04 -19.24 8.44
CA PRO A 160 19.11 -19.28 7.30
C PRO A 160 17.97 -18.25 7.40
N GLN A 161 17.60 -17.82 8.62
CA GLN A 161 16.57 -16.82 8.90
C GLN A 161 16.87 -15.42 8.34
N LYS A 162 18.11 -15.18 7.86
CA LYS A 162 18.52 -13.95 7.17
C LYS A 162 18.19 -13.97 5.66
N ASN A 163 17.73 -15.10 5.12
CA ASN A 163 17.15 -15.19 3.79
C ASN A 163 15.95 -16.15 3.77
N ASP A 164 14.80 -15.64 4.21
CA ASP A 164 13.53 -16.37 4.20
C ASP A 164 12.84 -16.36 2.82
N ARG A 165 13.40 -15.65 1.82
CA ARG A 165 12.95 -15.63 0.40
C ARG A 165 11.48 -15.25 0.22
N ALA A 166 10.92 -14.45 1.13
CA ALA A 166 9.49 -14.14 1.21
C ALA A 166 8.56 -15.37 1.37
N ARG A 167 9.09 -16.50 1.88
CA ARG A 167 8.32 -17.71 2.15
C ARG A 167 7.66 -17.66 3.54
N PRO A 168 6.49 -18.28 3.75
CA PRO A 168 5.79 -18.22 5.03
C PRO A 168 6.53 -18.84 6.22
N ILE A 169 6.39 -18.21 7.39
CA ILE A 169 7.10 -18.51 8.64
C ILE A 169 7.25 -20.01 8.97
N PRO A 170 6.20 -20.87 8.92
CA PRO A 170 6.35 -22.29 9.25
C PRO A 170 7.33 -23.07 8.36
N LEU A 171 7.56 -22.62 7.12
CA LEU A 171 8.51 -23.24 6.19
C LEU A 171 9.97 -22.82 6.46
N VAL A 172 10.16 -21.62 7.02
CA VAL A 172 11.47 -21.02 7.31
C VAL A 172 11.84 -21.02 8.80
N ARG A 173 10.94 -21.53 9.65
CA ARG A 173 11.15 -21.79 11.09
C ARG A 173 10.80 -23.25 11.47
N PRO A 174 11.26 -24.28 10.73
CA PRO A 174 10.86 -25.68 10.95
C PRO A 174 11.28 -26.26 12.32
N ASN A 175 12.16 -25.56 13.04
CA ASN A 175 12.65 -25.95 14.37
C ASN A 175 12.00 -25.14 15.52
N ASP A 176 11.17 -24.12 15.22
CA ASP A 176 10.48 -23.35 16.26
C ASP A 176 9.25 -24.14 16.75
N PRO A 177 9.15 -24.47 18.05
CA PRO A 177 8.09 -25.34 18.56
C PRO A 177 6.67 -24.74 18.48
N SER A 178 6.54 -23.43 18.23
CA SER A 178 5.24 -22.76 18.06
C SER A 178 4.70 -22.85 16.63
N VAL A 179 5.53 -23.16 15.63
CA VAL A 179 5.13 -23.26 14.21
C VAL A 179 5.61 -24.52 13.47
N ALA A 180 6.50 -25.32 14.06
CA ALA A 180 7.02 -26.54 13.47
C ALA A 180 5.91 -27.51 13.04
N GLY A 181 5.84 -27.80 11.74
CA GLY A 181 4.84 -28.71 11.16
C GLY A 181 3.44 -28.11 10.97
N LYS A 182 3.22 -26.82 11.29
CA LYS A 182 1.97 -26.12 10.92
C LYS A 182 1.95 -25.79 9.41
N ALA A 183 0.76 -25.53 8.86
CA ALA A 183 0.58 -25.24 7.42
C ALA A 183 1.19 -23.88 7.04
N PRO A 184 1.63 -23.65 5.77
CA PRO A 184 2.30 -22.41 5.38
C PRO A 184 1.52 -21.14 5.72
N PHE A 185 0.20 -21.18 5.58
CA PHE A 185 -0.73 -20.14 6.02
C PHE A 185 -1.84 -20.78 6.86
N LEU A 186 -2.37 -20.01 7.80
CA LEU A 186 -3.54 -20.40 8.58
C LEU A 186 -4.81 -20.26 7.74
N THR A 187 -5.80 -21.11 8.02
CA THR A 187 -7.09 -21.09 7.32
C THR A 187 -8.26 -21.08 8.31
N TRP A 188 -9.30 -20.33 7.96
CA TRP A 188 -10.57 -20.24 8.66
C TRP A 188 -11.69 -20.56 7.69
N THR A 189 -12.61 -21.43 8.08
CA THR A 189 -13.78 -21.84 7.26
C THR A 189 -15.09 -21.77 8.07
N GLY A 190 -15.11 -20.88 9.05
CA GLY A 190 -16.12 -20.84 10.11
C GLY A 190 -15.78 -21.80 11.26
N GLY A 191 -16.71 -21.92 12.21
CA GLY A 191 -16.48 -22.61 13.49
C GLY A 191 -16.89 -21.77 14.70
N SER A 192 -16.85 -22.38 15.89
CA SER A 192 -17.28 -21.75 17.15
C SER A 192 -16.32 -20.67 17.67
N ALA A 193 -16.71 -19.99 18.75
CA ALA A 193 -15.86 -18.99 19.42
C ALA A 193 -14.54 -19.59 19.95
N GLU A 194 -14.55 -20.85 20.39
CA GLU A 194 -13.35 -21.58 20.83
C GLU A 194 -12.40 -21.86 19.66
N GLN A 195 -12.94 -22.14 18.46
CA GLN A 195 -12.13 -22.34 17.26
C GLN A 195 -11.52 -21.01 16.78
N ALA A 196 -12.25 -19.90 16.88
CA ALA A 196 -11.73 -18.56 16.62
C ALA A 196 -10.60 -18.18 17.59
N ALA A 197 -10.76 -18.49 18.88
CA ALA A 197 -9.73 -18.24 19.90
C ALA A 197 -8.45 -19.07 19.68
N THR A 198 -8.58 -20.33 19.25
CA THR A 198 -7.43 -21.15 18.84
C THR A 198 -6.72 -20.52 17.63
N LEU A 199 -7.45 -20.14 16.57
CA LEU A 199 -6.87 -19.49 15.40
C LEU A 199 -6.18 -18.16 15.73
N GLY A 200 -6.70 -17.39 16.68
CA GLY A 200 -6.06 -16.16 17.18
C GLY A 200 -4.78 -16.43 17.95
N THR A 201 -4.72 -17.55 18.67
CA THR A 201 -3.51 -18.03 19.36
C THR A 201 -2.45 -18.49 18.34
N ASP A 202 -2.85 -19.31 17.36
CA ASP A 202 -1.99 -19.75 16.26
C ASP A 202 -1.43 -18.56 15.47
N PHE A 203 -2.24 -17.54 15.19
CA PHE A 203 -1.78 -16.33 14.50
C PHE A 203 -0.77 -15.55 15.36
N GLY A 204 -1.00 -15.43 16.67
CA GLY A 204 -0.01 -14.87 17.60
C GLY A 204 1.31 -15.67 17.64
N ASP A 205 1.27 -16.98 17.42
CA ASP A 205 2.48 -17.81 17.28
C ASP A 205 3.22 -17.56 15.95
N TYR A 206 2.52 -17.43 14.83
CA TYR A 206 3.14 -17.08 13.55
C TYR A 206 3.80 -15.69 13.58
N VAL A 207 3.18 -14.73 14.28
CA VAL A 207 3.75 -13.39 14.53
C VAL A 207 5.01 -13.48 15.39
N GLY A 208 4.99 -14.26 16.48
CA GLY A 208 6.13 -14.41 17.38
C GLY A 208 7.31 -15.18 16.78
N ALA A 209 7.05 -16.14 15.90
CA ALA A 209 8.09 -16.94 15.23
C ALA A 209 8.82 -16.20 14.09
N ALA A 210 8.43 -14.96 13.75
CA ALA A 210 9.22 -14.11 12.86
C ALA A 210 10.65 -13.91 13.39
N GLY A 211 10.76 -13.60 14.69
CA GLY A 211 12.03 -13.46 15.41
C GLY A 211 12.77 -12.15 15.11
N GLU A 212 13.93 -11.98 15.75
CA GLU A 212 14.76 -10.76 15.71
C GLU A 212 16.15 -11.00 15.08
N VAL A 213 16.29 -12.10 14.34
CA VAL A 213 17.57 -12.63 13.83
C VAL A 213 17.86 -12.25 12.36
N GLY A 214 17.19 -11.21 11.86
CA GLY A 214 17.19 -10.75 10.47
C GLY A 214 18.52 -10.19 9.98
N CYS A 215 18.53 -9.71 8.74
CA CYS A 215 19.77 -9.37 8.04
C CYS A 215 20.42 -8.06 8.53
N GLY A 216 19.63 -7.09 8.98
CA GLY A 216 20.01 -5.67 9.00
C GLY A 216 19.89 -5.00 7.63
N LEU A 217 19.19 -5.64 6.69
CA LEU A 217 18.88 -5.17 5.33
C LEU A 217 17.40 -5.45 5.08
N GLU A 218 16.55 -4.76 5.82
CA GLU A 218 15.15 -5.14 5.95
C GLU A 218 14.36 -4.66 4.73
N ALA A 219 13.88 -5.62 3.92
CA ALA A 219 13.25 -5.37 2.62
C ALA A 219 11.74 -5.69 2.63
N PRO A 220 10.93 -5.06 3.50
CA PRO A 220 9.51 -5.41 3.64
C PRO A 220 8.72 -5.15 2.34
N ASN A 221 9.11 -4.18 1.51
CA ASN A 221 8.36 -3.89 0.29
C ASN A 221 8.59 -4.96 -0.79
N GLU A 222 9.84 -5.37 -1.00
CA GLU A 222 10.15 -6.48 -1.89
C GLU A 222 9.69 -7.83 -1.33
N ALA A 223 9.54 -7.98 0.00
CA ALA A 223 9.02 -9.20 0.60
C ALA A 223 7.54 -9.46 0.21
N TRP A 224 6.62 -8.51 0.42
CA TRP A 224 5.24 -8.72 -0.06
C TRP A 224 5.17 -8.76 -1.59
N TYR A 225 6.00 -7.99 -2.28
CA TYR A 225 6.03 -8.00 -3.74
C TYR A 225 6.45 -9.36 -4.30
N ARG A 226 7.52 -9.99 -3.77
CA ARG A 226 7.92 -11.36 -4.14
C ARG A 226 6.85 -12.39 -3.77
N PHE A 227 6.18 -12.27 -2.62
CA PHE A 227 5.14 -13.23 -2.24
C PHE A 227 3.86 -13.10 -3.09
N LEU A 228 3.41 -11.89 -3.44
CA LEU A 228 2.10 -11.65 -4.06
C LEU A 228 2.12 -11.26 -5.55
N VAL A 229 3.20 -10.66 -6.04
CA VAL A 229 3.21 -9.93 -7.32
C VAL A 229 4.29 -10.39 -8.30
N ASP A 230 5.55 -10.56 -7.88
CA ASP A 230 6.68 -10.78 -8.81
C ASP A 230 6.40 -12.00 -9.70
N PRO A 231 6.36 -11.86 -11.03
CA PRO A 231 6.14 -12.99 -11.94
C PRO A 231 7.37 -13.93 -12.03
N GLU A 232 8.56 -13.44 -11.67
CA GLU A 232 9.85 -14.12 -11.83
C GLU A 232 10.72 -14.04 -10.55
N PRO A 233 10.20 -14.40 -9.36
CA PRO A 233 10.97 -14.29 -8.11
C PRO A 233 12.19 -15.21 -8.15
N PRO A 234 13.39 -14.76 -7.73
CA PRO A 234 14.59 -15.57 -7.86
C PRO A 234 14.69 -16.59 -6.72
N ALA A 235 14.81 -17.88 -7.06
CA ALA A 235 14.99 -18.97 -6.08
C ALA A 235 16.34 -18.89 -5.35
N SER A 236 17.32 -18.20 -5.95
CA SER A 236 18.62 -17.88 -5.37
C SER A 236 19.23 -16.66 -6.05
N MET A 237 20.19 -16.04 -5.38
CA MET A 237 21.06 -15.00 -5.95
C MET A 237 22.52 -15.44 -5.85
N SER A 238 23.37 -14.94 -6.74
CA SER A 238 24.81 -15.20 -6.74
C SER A 238 25.62 -14.05 -7.35
N MET A 239 26.95 -14.12 -7.24
CA MET A 239 27.85 -13.24 -8.00
C MET A 239 28.12 -13.80 -9.41
N ASP A 240 28.41 -12.91 -10.36
CA ASP A 240 29.04 -13.27 -11.63
C ASP A 240 30.42 -13.95 -11.41
N ALA A 241 30.91 -14.63 -12.45
CA ALA A 241 32.20 -15.33 -12.41
C ALA A 241 33.44 -14.39 -12.34
N GLN A 242 33.25 -13.11 -12.02
CA GLN A 242 34.31 -12.16 -11.70
C GLN A 242 34.12 -11.48 -10.33
N GLY A 243 33.05 -11.77 -9.59
CA GLY A 243 32.74 -11.15 -8.29
C GLY A 243 32.29 -9.70 -8.39
N ARG A 244 31.61 -9.29 -9.48
CA ARG A 244 31.30 -7.86 -9.76
C ARG A 244 29.82 -7.52 -9.93
N ARG A 245 28.95 -8.52 -10.10
CA ARG A 245 27.53 -8.35 -10.44
C ARG A 245 26.65 -9.38 -9.73
N SER A 246 25.48 -8.94 -9.27
CA SER A 246 24.38 -9.78 -8.80
C SER A 246 23.71 -10.49 -9.97
N VAL A 247 23.53 -11.80 -9.87
CA VAL A 247 22.94 -12.67 -10.88
C VAL A 247 21.75 -13.41 -10.27
N ARG A 248 20.59 -13.35 -10.95
CA ARG A 248 19.39 -14.14 -10.58
C ARG A 248 19.61 -15.61 -10.91
N GLY A 249 19.27 -16.49 -9.98
CA GLY A 249 19.08 -17.91 -10.24
C GLY A 249 17.79 -18.19 -11.03
N PRO A 250 17.37 -19.47 -11.11
CA PRO A 250 16.07 -19.86 -11.65
C PRO A 250 14.90 -19.21 -10.90
N VAL A 251 13.72 -19.18 -11.52
CA VAL A 251 12.48 -18.73 -10.88
C VAL A 251 12.08 -19.68 -9.74
N ASP A 252 11.64 -19.13 -8.60
CA ASP A 252 11.12 -19.88 -7.46
C ASP A 252 9.69 -20.37 -7.72
N THR A 253 9.58 -21.54 -8.34
CA THR A 253 8.28 -22.18 -8.62
C THR A 253 7.54 -22.56 -7.34
N GLU A 254 8.24 -22.89 -6.24
CA GLU A 254 7.60 -23.22 -4.97
C GLU A 254 6.92 -21.98 -4.36
N LEU A 255 7.54 -20.79 -4.48
CA LEU A 255 6.93 -19.52 -4.07
C LEU A 255 5.70 -19.16 -4.94
N LEU A 256 5.74 -19.46 -6.25
CA LEU A 256 4.59 -19.26 -7.14
C LEU A 256 3.44 -20.24 -6.84
N ASP A 257 3.73 -21.51 -6.53
CA ASP A 257 2.72 -22.49 -6.10
C ASP A 257 2.10 -22.13 -4.75
N LEU A 258 2.90 -21.64 -3.80
CA LEU A 258 2.42 -21.07 -2.53
C LEU A 258 1.51 -19.87 -2.77
N ARG A 259 1.88 -18.96 -3.69
CA ARG A 259 1.03 -17.83 -4.07
C ARG A 259 -0.29 -18.28 -4.70
N LYS A 260 -0.29 -19.23 -5.65
CA LYS A 260 -1.53 -19.78 -6.25
C LYS A 260 -2.42 -20.45 -5.20
N SER A 261 -1.82 -21.05 -4.17
CA SER A 261 -2.55 -21.69 -3.06
C SER A 261 -3.13 -20.68 -2.06
N PHE A 262 -2.47 -19.53 -1.88
CA PHE A 262 -2.87 -18.49 -0.93
C PHE A 262 -3.90 -17.51 -1.53
N LEU A 263 -3.64 -16.95 -2.72
CA LEU A 263 -4.47 -15.91 -3.32
C LEU A 263 -5.74 -16.47 -3.98
N ARG A 264 -6.90 -16.04 -3.49
CA ARG A 264 -8.22 -16.42 -4.03
C ARG A 264 -8.78 -15.25 -4.85
N PRO A 265 -9.27 -15.40 -6.10
CA PRO A 265 -9.59 -14.24 -6.93
C PRO A 265 -10.79 -13.39 -6.43
N ASP A 266 -11.69 -13.99 -5.65
CA ASP A 266 -12.87 -13.37 -5.05
C ASP A 266 -12.68 -12.88 -3.60
N SER A 267 -11.46 -12.91 -3.06
CA SER A 267 -11.14 -12.34 -1.75
C SER A 267 -10.90 -10.83 -1.77
N LEU A 268 -11.09 -10.20 -0.61
CA LEU A 268 -10.35 -8.99 -0.26
C LEU A 268 -8.93 -9.38 0.14
N VAL A 269 -7.91 -8.65 -0.32
CA VAL A 269 -6.52 -8.85 0.12
C VAL A 269 -6.08 -7.67 0.97
N ALA A 270 -5.58 -7.92 2.18
CA ALA A 270 -4.95 -6.90 3.00
C ALA A 270 -3.50 -7.27 3.30
N ILE A 271 -2.59 -6.37 2.91
CA ILE A 271 -1.16 -6.44 3.18
C ILE A 271 -0.90 -5.57 4.41
N VAL A 272 -0.29 -6.11 5.45
CA VAL A 272 0.04 -5.40 6.69
C VAL A 272 1.54 -5.49 6.92
N VAL A 273 2.23 -4.36 6.74
CA VAL A 273 3.67 -4.23 7.03
C VAL A 273 3.85 -3.76 8.47
N LEU A 274 4.77 -4.37 9.19
CA LEU A 274 5.21 -3.96 10.52
C LEU A 274 6.74 -3.80 10.51
N THR A 275 7.26 -2.57 10.55
CA THR A 275 8.71 -2.26 10.52
C THR A 275 9.01 -1.01 11.33
N ASP A 276 10.14 -1.00 12.03
CA ASP A 276 10.64 0.20 12.73
C ASP A 276 11.70 0.97 11.95
N GLU A 277 12.12 0.48 10.79
CA GLU A 277 13.19 1.05 9.96
C GLU A 277 12.65 1.54 8.59
N ASN A 278 13.55 1.94 7.70
CA ASN A 278 13.22 2.31 6.32
C ASN A 278 13.53 1.16 5.37
N ASP A 279 12.76 1.04 4.29
CA ASP A 279 12.78 -0.12 3.40
C ASP A 279 14.08 -0.26 2.60
N CYS A 280 14.83 -1.32 2.88
CA CYS A 280 16.05 -1.70 2.19
C CYS A 280 15.82 -2.73 1.05
N SER A 281 14.76 -2.53 0.25
CA SER A 281 14.45 -3.39 -0.91
C SER A 281 15.45 -3.26 -2.06
N ALA A 282 16.66 -3.80 -1.89
CA ALA A 282 17.74 -3.76 -2.86
C ALA A 282 17.46 -4.59 -4.12
N MET A 283 18.01 -4.17 -5.26
CA MET A 283 17.70 -4.75 -6.56
C MET A 283 18.41 -6.07 -6.82
N ASP A 284 17.62 -7.11 -7.12
CA ASP A 284 18.10 -8.46 -7.41
C ASP A 284 18.41 -8.68 -8.90
N GLY A 285 19.32 -7.89 -9.47
CA GLY A 285 19.74 -8.06 -10.87
C GLY A 285 18.61 -7.92 -11.90
N GLY A 286 18.83 -8.49 -13.08
CA GLY A 286 18.00 -8.26 -14.26
C GLY A 286 18.49 -7.07 -15.10
N LYS A 287 17.87 -6.86 -16.27
CA LYS A 287 18.28 -5.82 -17.24
C LYS A 287 17.39 -4.58 -17.21
N TYR A 288 16.23 -4.63 -16.58
CA TYR A 288 15.21 -3.58 -16.70
C TYR A 288 15.51 -2.31 -15.92
N TYR A 289 15.93 -2.44 -14.66
CA TYR A 289 16.29 -1.30 -13.81
C TYR A 289 17.80 -0.99 -13.94
N ALA A 290 18.15 0.30 -13.99
CA ALA A 290 19.54 0.73 -13.96
C ALA A 290 20.19 0.28 -12.65
N PHE A 291 21.48 -0.09 -12.69
CA PHE A 291 22.27 -0.55 -11.55
C PHE A 291 21.74 -1.80 -10.80
N ALA A 292 20.71 -2.50 -11.30
CA ALA A 292 20.16 -3.69 -10.64
C ALA A 292 21.19 -4.82 -10.44
N GLU A 293 22.17 -4.95 -11.33
CA GLU A 293 23.31 -5.86 -11.18
C GLU A 293 24.23 -5.53 -9.98
N PHE A 294 23.97 -4.47 -9.20
CA PHE A 294 24.82 -4.04 -8.09
C PHE A 294 24.16 -4.11 -6.71
N GLY A 295 22.98 -4.73 -6.56
CA GLY A 295 22.32 -4.90 -5.25
C GLY A 295 23.18 -5.58 -4.17
N HIS A 296 24.10 -6.48 -4.56
CA HIS A 296 25.10 -7.05 -3.64
C HIS A 296 25.99 -6.01 -2.93
N LEU A 297 26.10 -4.77 -3.43
CA LEU A 297 26.85 -3.71 -2.75
C LEU A 297 26.18 -3.28 -1.44
N VAL A 298 24.85 -3.44 -1.32
CA VAL A 298 24.12 -3.22 -0.07
C VAL A 298 24.54 -4.27 0.97
N GLY A 299 24.64 -5.54 0.56
CA GLY A 299 25.15 -6.64 1.38
C GLY A 299 26.67 -6.76 1.49
N ASN A 300 27.45 -5.93 0.77
CA ASN A 300 28.90 -6.00 0.80
C ASN A 300 29.44 -5.22 2.00
N THR A 301 29.72 -5.93 3.09
CA THR A 301 30.31 -5.37 4.31
C THR A 301 31.84 -5.33 4.29
N ALA A 302 32.48 -5.65 3.16
CA ALA A 302 33.93 -5.82 3.04
C ALA A 302 34.60 -4.70 2.20
N ASP A 303 33.94 -4.25 1.13
CA ASP A 303 34.41 -3.16 0.28
C ASP A 303 33.65 -1.86 0.55
N ARG A 304 34.34 -0.71 0.49
CA ARG A 304 33.68 0.60 0.60
C ARG A 304 33.05 1.01 -0.73
N ALA A 305 31.91 1.69 -0.67
CA ALA A 305 31.25 2.27 -1.83
C ALA A 305 32.01 3.52 -2.31
N PHE A 306 31.78 3.86 -3.58
CA PHE A 306 32.32 5.05 -4.20
C PHE A 306 31.53 6.28 -3.74
N GLU A 307 32.21 7.41 -3.57
CA GLU A 307 31.54 8.68 -3.34
C GLU A 307 30.71 9.10 -4.57
N ALA A 308 29.72 9.96 -4.35
CA ALA A 308 29.07 10.70 -5.40
C ALA A 308 29.83 11.99 -5.79
N THR A 309 29.48 12.55 -6.96
CA THR A 309 29.74 13.94 -7.34
C THR A 309 29.14 14.92 -6.32
N ASP A 310 29.85 16.01 -6.00
CA ASP A 310 29.47 16.91 -4.89
C ASP A 310 28.08 17.56 -5.05
N ILE A 311 27.59 17.75 -6.28
CA ILE A 311 26.23 18.27 -6.56
C ILE A 311 25.11 17.39 -5.95
N CYS A 312 25.34 16.10 -5.74
CA CYS A 312 24.40 15.22 -5.03
C CYS A 312 24.10 15.72 -3.60
N ALA A 313 25.08 16.35 -2.93
CA ALA A 313 24.89 16.94 -1.61
C ALA A 313 23.95 18.17 -1.64
N GLU A 314 23.79 18.83 -2.79
CA GLU A 314 22.85 19.94 -2.97
C GLU A 314 21.50 19.51 -3.55
N ASN A 315 21.51 18.67 -4.58
CA ASN A 315 20.33 18.13 -5.25
C ASN A 315 20.61 16.67 -5.73
N PRO A 316 20.12 15.64 -5.02
CA PRO A 316 20.30 14.25 -5.45
C PRO A 316 19.52 13.92 -6.74
N ASN A 317 18.53 14.72 -7.14
CA ASN A 317 17.74 14.47 -8.33
C ASN A 317 18.36 15.03 -9.64
N ASP A 318 19.47 15.76 -9.54
CA ASP A 318 20.13 16.49 -10.64
C ASP A 318 20.77 15.56 -11.70
N ILE A 319 20.83 15.98 -12.97
CA ILE A 319 21.47 15.20 -14.05
C ILE A 319 22.97 14.96 -13.80
N CYS A 320 23.61 15.88 -13.08
CA CYS A 320 25.00 15.79 -12.70
C CYS A 320 25.23 15.07 -11.36
N CYS A 321 24.17 14.63 -10.68
CA CYS A 321 24.31 13.76 -9.52
C CYS A 321 24.61 12.32 -9.96
N GLN A 322 25.90 11.97 -9.93
CA GLN A 322 26.41 10.73 -10.50
C GLN A 322 27.42 10.06 -9.56
N THR A 323 27.49 8.73 -9.60
CA THR A 323 28.51 7.97 -8.88
C THR A 323 29.91 8.21 -9.42
N CYS A 324 30.91 8.31 -8.53
CA CYS A 324 32.31 8.26 -8.96
C CYS A 324 32.79 6.86 -9.33
N ARG A 325 31.95 5.82 -9.24
CA ARG A 325 32.23 4.49 -9.81
C ARG A 325 32.17 4.45 -11.34
N GLU A 326 31.55 5.45 -11.96
CA GLU A 326 31.38 5.49 -13.41
C GLU A 326 32.68 5.86 -14.15
N SER A 327 32.69 5.56 -15.44
CA SER A 327 33.86 5.76 -16.31
C SER A 327 33.88 7.09 -17.06
N ARG A 328 32.79 7.87 -17.01
CA ARG A 328 32.58 9.12 -17.74
C ARG A 328 31.51 9.97 -17.07
N ALA A 329 31.57 11.28 -17.27
CA ALA A 329 30.52 12.21 -16.86
C ALA A 329 29.20 11.99 -17.64
N ASN A 330 28.08 12.29 -17.01
CA ASN A 330 26.82 12.57 -17.70
C ASN A 330 26.97 13.84 -18.60
N PRO A 331 26.18 13.99 -19.68
CA PRO A 331 26.37 15.06 -20.65
C PRO A 331 26.29 16.47 -20.04
N GLY A 332 27.37 17.24 -20.13
CA GLY A 332 27.48 18.59 -19.56
C GLY A 332 27.99 18.66 -18.13
N CYS A 333 28.26 17.51 -17.49
CA CYS A 333 28.63 17.40 -16.07
C CYS A 333 30.13 17.22 -15.83
N ASP A 334 30.99 17.46 -16.82
CA ASP A 334 32.44 17.24 -16.75
C ASP A 334 33.13 17.94 -15.57
N ALA A 335 32.63 19.11 -15.16
CA ALA A 335 33.18 19.87 -14.04
C ALA A 335 32.87 19.22 -12.69
N GLN A 336 31.64 18.75 -12.50
CA GLN A 336 31.17 18.04 -11.30
C GLN A 336 31.84 16.65 -11.20
N PHE A 337 32.01 15.98 -12.35
CA PHE A 337 32.61 14.65 -12.44
C PHE A 337 34.14 14.65 -12.30
N ALA A 338 34.81 15.82 -12.37
CA ALA A 338 36.27 15.92 -12.29
C ALA A 338 36.86 15.28 -11.01
N LYS A 339 36.13 15.33 -9.89
CA LYS A 339 36.45 14.63 -8.62
C LYS A 339 36.60 13.12 -8.81
N CYS A 340 35.75 12.52 -9.64
CA CYS A 340 35.65 11.07 -9.83
C CYS A 340 36.85 10.45 -10.57
N ALA A 341 37.71 11.26 -11.19
CA ALA A 341 38.98 10.82 -11.75
C ALA A 341 39.92 10.18 -10.69
N ALA A 342 39.75 10.50 -9.41
CA ALA A 342 40.48 9.89 -8.30
C ALA A 342 39.89 8.55 -7.80
N GLN A 343 38.71 8.13 -8.32
CA GLN A 343 37.94 6.98 -7.84
C GLN A 343 37.74 6.98 -6.29
N PRO A 344 37.25 8.09 -5.70
CA PRO A 344 37.11 8.22 -4.25
C PRO A 344 36.11 7.22 -3.66
N LEU A 345 36.42 6.72 -2.46
CA LEU A 345 35.60 5.78 -1.69
C LEU A 345 35.18 6.42 -0.36
N LEU A 346 33.88 6.34 -0.03
CA LEU A 346 33.27 6.96 1.16
C LEU A 346 34.05 6.63 2.45
N PRO A 347 34.26 7.59 3.37
CA PRO A 347 34.93 7.33 4.64
C PRO A 347 34.25 6.19 5.43
N PRO A 348 35.01 5.31 6.13
CA PRO A 348 34.42 4.17 6.85
C PRO A 348 33.28 4.55 7.80
N GLU A 349 33.37 5.72 8.43
CA GLU A 349 32.36 6.26 9.33
C GLU A 349 31.06 6.67 8.64
N GLN A 350 31.07 6.87 7.31
CA GLN A 350 29.92 7.23 6.47
C GLN A 350 29.38 6.05 5.65
N ASP A 351 29.99 4.86 5.75
CA ASP A 351 29.74 3.73 4.84
C ASP A 351 29.47 2.40 5.57
N ARG A 352 28.85 2.52 6.75
CA ARG A 352 28.55 1.40 7.66
C ARG A 352 27.31 0.61 7.20
N ASN A 353 27.23 -0.67 7.58
CA ASN A 353 26.25 -1.63 7.05
C ASN A 353 24.79 -1.17 7.16
N ASN A 354 24.31 -0.82 8.36
CA ASN A 354 22.93 -0.38 8.60
C ASN A 354 22.57 0.90 7.82
N LEU A 355 23.58 1.65 7.36
CA LEU A 355 23.39 2.86 6.57
C LEU A 355 23.39 2.59 5.06
N ARG A 356 23.60 1.36 4.57
CA ARG A 356 23.71 1.03 3.12
C ARG A 356 22.42 1.26 2.32
N CYS A 357 21.30 1.49 3.00
CA CYS A 357 19.97 1.72 2.43
C CYS A 357 19.55 3.20 2.45
N PHE A 358 20.24 4.04 3.23
CA PHE A 358 19.87 5.42 3.53
C PHE A 358 20.44 6.42 2.51
N ASP A 359 19.59 7.27 1.92
CA ASP A 359 19.98 8.40 1.03
C ASP A 359 21.01 8.01 -0.06
N ASN A 360 20.78 6.86 -0.69
CA ASN A 360 21.68 6.23 -1.67
C ASN A 360 22.10 7.19 -2.79
N GLN A 361 21.13 7.91 -3.37
CA GLN A 361 21.38 8.83 -4.46
C GLN A 361 22.31 9.99 -4.04
N ARG A 362 22.20 10.50 -2.80
CA ARG A 362 23.12 11.53 -2.29
C ARG A 362 24.53 11.00 -2.06
N ARG A 363 24.64 9.79 -1.47
CA ARG A 363 25.91 9.24 -0.96
C ARG A 363 26.71 8.48 -2.00
N PHE A 364 26.04 7.66 -2.82
CA PHE A 364 26.66 6.79 -3.83
C PHE A 364 26.52 7.35 -5.25
N GLY A 365 25.54 8.21 -5.52
CA GLY A 365 25.26 8.75 -6.86
C GLY A 365 24.49 7.81 -7.80
N PHE A 366 23.79 6.84 -7.21
CA PHE A 366 22.73 6.01 -7.80
C PHE A 366 21.83 5.48 -6.67
N ASP A 367 20.63 4.99 -6.98
CA ASP A 367 19.88 4.13 -6.06
C ASP A 367 20.21 2.64 -6.31
N LEU A 368 20.34 1.87 -5.23
CA LEU A 368 20.46 0.41 -5.24
C LEU A 368 19.13 -0.30 -4.96
N LEU A 369 18.11 0.45 -4.53
CA LEU A 369 16.80 -0.07 -4.18
C LEU A 369 15.86 -0.06 -5.38
N TYR A 370 14.88 -0.95 -5.39
CA TYR A 370 13.80 -0.88 -6.37
C TYR A 370 13.01 0.42 -6.19
N PRO A 371 12.61 1.09 -7.30
CA PRO A 371 11.89 2.36 -7.23
C PRO A 371 10.45 2.14 -6.74
N ILE A 372 9.92 3.10 -5.97
CA ILE A 372 8.56 3.09 -5.41
C ILE A 372 7.47 2.75 -6.45
N SER A 373 7.68 3.14 -7.71
CA SER A 373 6.76 2.81 -8.81
C SER A 373 6.59 1.30 -9.05
N ARG A 374 7.57 0.43 -8.76
CA ARG A 374 7.43 -1.04 -8.84
C ARG A 374 6.27 -1.51 -7.96
N TYR A 375 6.25 -1.02 -6.72
CA TYR A 375 5.26 -1.39 -5.72
C TYR A 375 3.88 -0.81 -6.04
N VAL A 376 3.81 0.45 -6.46
CA VAL A 376 2.54 1.07 -6.87
C VAL A 376 1.99 0.44 -8.15
N GLU A 377 2.83 0.08 -9.12
CA GLU A 377 2.43 -0.72 -10.29
C GLU A 377 1.90 -2.10 -9.82
N GLY A 378 2.57 -2.76 -8.89
CA GLY A 378 2.18 -4.06 -8.31
C GLY A 378 0.84 -4.07 -7.56
N LEU A 379 0.41 -2.94 -6.98
CA LEU A 379 -0.88 -2.83 -6.30
C LEU A 379 -2.03 -2.37 -7.22
N THR A 380 -1.74 -1.87 -8.43
CA THR A 380 -2.73 -1.17 -9.27
C THR A 380 -2.85 -1.65 -10.71
N GLN A 381 -1.82 -2.29 -11.28
CA GLN A 381 -1.78 -2.71 -12.68
C GLN A 381 -1.97 -4.23 -12.80
N SER A 382 -2.78 -4.66 -13.78
CA SER A 382 -3.03 -6.07 -14.10
C SER A 382 -1.83 -6.81 -14.71
N GLN A 383 -0.78 -6.07 -15.10
CA GLN A 383 0.50 -6.58 -15.54
C GLN A 383 1.62 -5.77 -14.88
N VAL A 384 2.76 -6.43 -14.63
CA VAL A 384 3.97 -5.83 -14.05
C VAL A 384 5.20 -6.18 -14.90
N ARG A 385 6.31 -5.51 -14.63
CA ARG A 385 7.58 -5.73 -15.34
C ARG A 385 8.35 -6.90 -14.73
N GLY A 386 8.68 -7.89 -15.56
CA GLY A 386 9.66 -8.94 -15.25
C GLY A 386 11.08 -8.39 -15.15
N ALA A 387 12.05 -9.23 -14.80
CA ALA A 387 13.43 -8.83 -14.49
C ALA A 387 14.18 -8.24 -15.70
N ASP A 388 13.86 -8.70 -16.91
CA ASP A 388 14.39 -8.16 -18.18
C ASP A 388 13.49 -7.09 -18.81
N GLY A 389 12.29 -6.86 -18.27
CA GLY A 389 11.40 -5.75 -18.65
C GLY A 389 10.15 -6.12 -19.43
N ASP A 390 9.91 -7.40 -19.70
CA ASP A 390 8.67 -7.88 -20.31
C ASP A 390 7.44 -7.59 -19.43
N LEU A 391 6.26 -7.42 -20.06
CA LEU A 391 4.99 -7.28 -19.33
C LEU A 391 4.38 -8.65 -19.06
N LEU A 392 4.30 -9.02 -17.78
CA LEU A 392 3.82 -10.32 -17.32
C LEU A 392 2.59 -10.14 -16.41
N PRO A 393 1.65 -11.10 -16.36
CA PRO A 393 0.43 -10.99 -15.55
C PRO A 393 0.72 -10.77 -14.06
N ASN A 394 0.06 -9.80 -13.45
CA ASN A 394 0.13 -9.56 -12.01
C ASN A 394 -0.84 -10.49 -11.28
N SER A 395 -0.34 -11.45 -10.50
CA SER A 395 -1.17 -12.42 -9.76
C SER A 395 -2.11 -11.78 -8.73
N LEU A 396 -1.78 -10.59 -8.20
CA LEU A 396 -2.57 -9.90 -7.18
C LEU A 396 -3.76 -9.15 -7.80
N VAL A 397 -3.57 -8.53 -8.97
CA VAL A 397 -4.54 -7.63 -9.62
C VAL A 397 -5.30 -8.30 -10.78
N SER A 398 -4.70 -9.26 -11.49
CA SER A 398 -5.35 -9.91 -12.64
C SER A 398 -6.65 -10.62 -12.25
N GLY A 399 -7.78 -10.13 -12.76
CA GLY A 399 -9.11 -10.67 -12.45
C GLY A 399 -9.68 -10.26 -11.08
N ARG A 400 -8.93 -9.50 -10.27
CA ARG A 400 -9.39 -8.92 -9.00
C ARG A 400 -9.81 -7.47 -9.19
N ASP A 401 -10.69 -6.96 -8.32
CA ASP A 401 -10.90 -5.53 -8.18
C ASP A 401 -9.72 -4.87 -7.44
N PRO A 402 -9.03 -3.85 -7.98
CA PRO A 402 -8.06 -3.06 -7.20
C PRO A 402 -8.70 -2.42 -5.96
N GLY A 403 -10.01 -2.16 -5.98
CA GLY A 403 -10.78 -1.70 -4.82
C GLY A 403 -10.87 -2.70 -3.65
N LEU A 404 -10.46 -3.96 -3.86
CA LEU A 404 -10.35 -5.04 -2.87
C LEU A 404 -8.91 -5.28 -2.37
N ILE A 405 -7.92 -4.52 -2.83
CA ILE A 405 -6.54 -4.61 -2.34
C ILE A 405 -6.33 -3.49 -1.31
N PHE A 406 -5.81 -3.81 -0.13
CA PHE A 406 -5.51 -2.86 0.94
C PHE A 406 -4.04 -2.96 1.35
N PHE A 407 -3.43 -1.80 1.63
CA PHE A 407 -2.04 -1.70 2.05
C PHE A 407 -1.95 -0.91 3.36
N ALA A 408 -1.71 -1.64 4.44
CA ALA A 408 -1.53 -1.08 5.77
C ALA A 408 -0.04 -1.13 6.17
N GLY A 409 0.43 -0.11 6.89
CA GLY A 409 1.73 -0.16 7.53
C GLY A 409 1.71 0.43 8.93
N ILE A 410 2.21 -0.36 9.88
CA ILE A 410 2.54 0.05 11.24
C ILE A 410 4.04 0.35 11.22
N THR A 411 4.38 1.64 11.17
CA THR A 411 5.70 2.13 10.73
C THR A 411 6.27 3.19 11.67
N GLY A 412 7.54 3.54 11.52
CA GLY A 412 8.25 4.51 12.36
C GLY A 412 7.87 5.98 12.11
N VAL A 413 6.58 6.31 12.24
CA VAL A 413 6.03 7.67 12.27
C VAL A 413 5.59 8.01 13.69
N PRO A 414 5.81 9.22 14.22
CA PRO A 414 5.17 9.67 15.46
C PRO A 414 3.65 9.53 15.40
N TRP A 415 3.02 8.91 16.40
CA TRP A 415 1.55 8.77 16.44
C TRP A 415 0.84 10.12 16.43
N GLN A 416 1.51 11.19 16.90
CA GLN A 416 1.04 12.57 16.93
C GLN A 416 0.69 13.12 15.55
N ASP A 417 1.38 12.68 14.50
CA ASP A 417 1.16 13.15 13.13
C ASP A 417 0.07 12.33 12.41
N LEU A 418 -0.17 11.09 12.86
CA LEU A 418 -1.22 10.22 12.35
C LEU A 418 -2.53 10.30 13.15
N ALA A 419 -2.56 10.96 14.31
CA ALA A 419 -3.73 11.03 15.18
C ALA A 419 -4.81 12.00 14.68
N THR A 420 -6.07 11.62 14.84
CA THR A 420 -7.21 12.54 14.70
C THR A 420 -7.19 13.61 15.79
N GLU A 421 -7.67 14.82 15.49
CA GLU A 421 -7.61 15.98 16.41
C GLU A 421 -8.37 15.77 17.73
N ASP A 422 -9.47 15.01 17.70
CA ASP A 422 -10.27 14.63 18.87
C ASP A 422 -9.54 13.64 19.80
N THR A 423 -8.64 12.80 19.28
CA THR A 423 -7.84 11.85 20.08
C THR A 423 -6.42 12.33 20.37
N LEU A 424 -5.93 13.38 19.71
CA LEU A 424 -4.55 13.88 19.85
C LEU A 424 -4.17 14.11 21.33
N ASN A 425 -5.03 14.81 22.08
CA ASN A 425 -4.78 15.23 23.47
C ASN A 425 -5.45 14.33 24.54
N ASP A 426 -6.24 13.33 24.13
CA ASP A 426 -6.85 12.36 25.05
C ASP A 426 -5.78 11.33 25.47
N PRO A 427 -5.43 11.17 26.76
CA PRO A 427 -4.36 10.24 27.17
C PRO A 427 -4.74 8.77 26.94
N ASP A 428 -6.03 8.46 26.95
CA ASP A 428 -6.56 7.10 26.98
C ASP A 428 -7.06 6.63 25.60
N LYS A 429 -6.96 7.46 24.55
CA LYS A 429 -7.45 7.13 23.21
C LYS A 429 -6.47 7.47 22.09
N LEU A 430 -6.57 6.70 21.01
CA LEU A 430 -5.94 6.98 19.72
C LEU A 430 -6.85 6.52 18.59
N LYS A 431 -7.13 7.42 17.65
CA LYS A 431 -7.74 7.08 16.37
C LYS A 431 -6.87 7.66 15.27
N TYR A 432 -6.55 6.84 14.26
CA TYR A 432 -5.72 7.26 13.14
C TYR A 432 -6.52 7.98 12.05
N LEU A 433 -5.86 8.91 11.36
CA LEU A 433 -6.38 9.62 10.20
C LEU A 433 -6.58 8.66 9.02
N THR A 434 -7.71 8.77 8.33
CA THR A 434 -7.95 8.00 7.10
C THR A 434 -7.06 8.49 5.95
N ALA A 435 -6.84 7.64 4.94
CA ALA A 435 -6.09 8.01 3.73
C ALA A 435 -6.70 9.17 2.91
N ARG A 436 -7.92 9.61 3.25
CA ARG A 436 -8.52 10.86 2.76
C ARG A 436 -8.05 12.05 3.57
N GLN A 437 -8.18 11.98 4.90
CA GLN A 437 -7.74 13.04 5.82
C GLN A 437 -6.23 13.29 5.76
N LEU A 438 -5.40 12.28 5.46
CA LEU A 438 -3.97 12.49 5.25
C LEU A 438 -3.63 13.42 4.05
N LYS A 439 -4.59 13.63 3.13
CA LYS A 439 -4.49 14.57 1.99
C LYS A 439 -5.10 15.94 2.29
N GLU A 440 -5.74 16.11 3.44
CA GLU A 440 -6.30 17.38 3.91
C GLU A 440 -5.21 18.18 4.63
N ASN A 441 -5.44 19.48 4.81
CA ASN A 441 -4.51 20.34 5.55
C ASN A 441 -4.42 19.92 7.02
N VAL A 442 -3.24 20.08 7.62
CA VAL A 442 -3.04 19.92 9.05
C VAL A 442 -3.80 21.05 9.76
N VAL A 443 -4.83 20.68 10.51
CA VAL A 443 -5.63 21.58 11.35
C VAL A 443 -5.34 21.24 12.80
N VAL A 444 -5.01 22.25 13.62
CA VAL A 444 -4.76 22.04 15.05
C VAL A 444 -5.39 23.15 15.88
N ASN A 445 -6.12 22.79 16.94
CA ASN A 445 -6.99 23.70 17.71
C ASN A 445 -7.98 24.52 16.84
N GLY A 446 -8.34 24.00 15.66
CA GLY A 446 -9.18 24.69 14.66
C GLY A 446 -8.43 25.66 13.73
N GLU A 447 -7.10 25.75 13.83
CA GLU A 447 -6.28 26.56 12.92
C GLU A 447 -5.63 25.70 11.82
N ASP A 448 -5.86 26.06 10.55
CA ASP A 448 -5.18 25.50 9.38
C ASP A 448 -3.72 26.00 9.31
N LEU A 449 -2.76 25.07 9.19
CA LEU A 449 -1.33 25.36 9.13
C LEU A 449 -0.80 25.63 7.71
N GLY A 450 -1.61 25.43 6.67
CA GLY A 450 -1.29 25.75 5.27
C GLY A 450 -0.49 24.68 4.51
N PHE A 451 -0.50 23.44 5.00
CA PHE A 451 0.14 22.27 4.38
C PHE A 451 -0.58 20.98 4.81
N THR A 452 -0.44 19.90 4.05
CA THR A 452 -1.11 18.60 4.30
C THR A 452 -0.37 17.70 5.29
N TYR A 453 -1.02 16.67 5.81
CA TYR A 453 -0.32 15.65 6.62
C TYR A 453 0.76 14.90 5.82
N TRP A 454 0.61 14.74 4.51
CA TRP A 454 1.70 14.22 3.67
C TRP A 454 2.88 15.21 3.53
N ASP A 455 2.65 16.52 3.52
CA ASP A 455 3.74 17.52 3.60
C ASP A 455 4.44 17.47 4.97
N LEU A 456 3.70 17.15 6.02
CA LEU A 456 4.23 16.98 7.38
C LEU A 456 5.15 15.75 7.47
N ILE A 457 4.64 14.59 7.05
CA ILE A 457 5.28 13.27 7.26
C ILE A 457 6.33 12.92 6.18
N LEU A 458 6.16 13.37 4.94
CA LEU A 458 7.03 13.03 3.79
C LEU A 458 7.62 14.23 3.06
N GLY A 459 6.91 15.36 3.02
CA GLY A 459 7.23 16.43 2.07
C GLY A 459 7.08 15.95 0.63
N GLU A 460 8.03 16.33 -0.23
CA GLU A 460 8.11 15.89 -1.62
C GLU A 460 9.57 15.53 -2.00
N PRO A 461 9.94 14.23 -2.08
CA PRO A 461 11.32 13.80 -2.36
C PRO A 461 11.81 14.12 -3.79
N GLY A 462 10.91 14.57 -4.68
CA GLY A 462 11.21 14.77 -6.11
C GLY A 462 11.45 13.45 -6.85
N LYS A 463 12.06 13.51 -8.03
CA LYS A 463 12.45 12.34 -8.85
C LYS A 463 13.73 12.62 -9.62
N HIS A 464 14.69 11.70 -9.59
CA HIS A 464 15.91 11.79 -10.39
C HIS A 464 15.57 11.88 -11.88
N VAL A 465 16.21 12.78 -12.61
CA VAL A 465 15.91 13.05 -14.04
C VAL A 465 16.05 11.82 -14.93
N GLU A 466 17.00 10.92 -14.65
CA GLU A 466 17.19 9.69 -15.41
C GLU A 466 16.24 8.55 -14.99
N SER A 467 15.36 8.76 -14.00
CA SER A 467 14.34 7.78 -13.65
C SER A 467 13.43 7.49 -14.85
N ARG A 468 12.94 6.25 -14.98
CA ARG A 468 12.01 5.86 -16.05
C ARG A 468 10.82 6.83 -16.13
N TYR A 469 10.26 7.20 -14.98
CA TYR A 469 9.15 8.15 -14.87
C TYR A 469 9.47 9.47 -15.58
N CYS A 470 10.63 10.07 -15.28
CA CYS A 470 11.01 11.34 -15.88
C CYS A 470 11.34 11.21 -17.37
N ARG A 471 11.98 10.13 -17.80
CA ARG A 471 12.21 9.86 -19.24
C ARG A 471 10.91 9.68 -20.03
N GLU A 472 9.87 9.08 -19.44
CA GLU A 472 8.52 8.99 -20.02
C GLU A 472 7.73 10.32 -19.97
N LYS A 473 8.23 11.31 -19.22
CA LYS A 473 7.66 12.66 -19.09
C LYS A 473 8.47 13.75 -19.79
N ALA A 474 9.60 13.41 -20.39
CA ALA A 474 10.50 14.36 -21.05
C ALA A 474 9.85 15.02 -22.28
N ILE A 475 10.02 16.33 -22.40
CA ILE A 475 9.63 17.14 -23.56
C ILE A 475 10.85 17.81 -24.23
N GLY A 476 12.00 17.78 -23.56
CA GLY A 476 13.34 18.11 -24.09
C GLY A 476 14.43 17.40 -23.28
N GLU A 477 15.70 17.59 -23.63
CA GLU A 477 16.84 16.90 -22.97
C GLU A 477 16.95 17.19 -21.46
N ASN A 478 16.48 18.35 -21.01
CA ASN A 478 16.42 18.75 -19.60
C ASN A 478 15.08 19.46 -19.27
N GLU A 479 14.00 19.12 -19.97
CA GLU A 479 12.68 19.72 -19.78
C GLU A 479 11.62 18.62 -19.64
N PHE A 480 10.80 18.69 -18.59
CA PHE A 480 9.86 17.65 -18.19
C PHE A 480 8.43 18.19 -18.06
N SER A 481 7.46 17.38 -18.47
CA SER A 481 6.03 17.66 -18.27
C SER A 481 5.55 17.43 -16.83
N ASP A 482 6.40 16.91 -15.96
CA ASP A 482 6.17 16.79 -14.51
C ASP A 482 7.25 17.60 -13.76
N PRO A 483 6.86 18.56 -12.88
CA PRO A 483 7.80 19.45 -12.20
C PRO A 483 8.61 18.76 -11.08
N ALA A 484 8.30 17.53 -10.68
CA ALA A 484 9.09 16.79 -9.69
C ALA A 484 10.41 16.25 -10.27
N CYS A 485 10.53 16.18 -11.59
CA CYS A 485 11.70 15.65 -12.29
C CYS A 485 12.89 16.62 -12.24
N GLY A 486 13.96 16.20 -11.58
CA GLY A 486 15.13 17.04 -11.28
C GLY A 486 14.95 18.04 -10.15
N ALA A 487 13.75 18.15 -9.57
CA ALA A 487 13.47 19.05 -8.47
C ALA A 487 14.27 18.66 -7.22
N LYS A 488 14.85 19.66 -6.56
CA LYS A 488 15.47 19.48 -5.24
C LYS A 488 14.42 18.96 -4.24
N PRO A 489 14.71 17.91 -3.46
CA PRO A 489 13.78 17.38 -2.45
C PRO A 489 13.31 18.46 -1.47
N VAL A 490 12.01 18.48 -1.20
CA VAL A 490 11.40 19.18 -0.08
C VAL A 490 11.28 18.18 1.05
N LEU A 491 12.02 18.41 2.15
CA LEU A 491 12.02 17.53 3.30
C LEU A 491 10.64 17.53 4.04
N PRO A 492 10.32 16.46 4.79
CA PRO A 492 9.24 16.46 5.78
C PRO A 492 9.26 17.72 6.67
N ARG A 493 8.08 18.26 7.00
CA ARG A 493 7.97 19.38 7.95
C ARG A 493 8.09 18.93 9.40
N ASP A 494 7.83 17.67 9.69
CA ASP A 494 8.26 17.07 10.94
C ASP A 494 9.75 16.68 10.84
N PRO A 495 10.67 17.35 11.56
CA PRO A 495 12.06 16.92 11.66
C PRO A 495 12.24 15.49 12.18
N PHE A 496 11.32 14.94 12.99
CA PHE A 496 11.45 13.55 13.44
C PHE A 496 11.30 12.55 12.29
N MET A 497 10.59 12.93 11.22
CA MET A 497 10.51 12.18 9.96
C MET A 497 11.65 12.42 8.98
N VAL A 498 12.57 13.35 9.26
CA VAL A 498 13.80 13.52 8.47
C VAL A 498 14.83 12.48 8.92
N GLU A 499 15.17 11.54 8.03
CA GLU A 499 16.25 10.58 8.23
C GLU A 499 17.60 11.30 8.35
N SER A 500 18.38 11.01 9.40
CA SER A 500 19.65 11.70 9.64
C SER A 500 20.66 10.82 10.39
N MET A 501 21.92 10.83 9.93
CA MET A 501 23.06 10.20 10.61
C MET A 501 23.68 11.07 11.72
N VAL A 502 23.14 12.27 11.97
CA VAL A 502 23.65 13.27 12.94
C VAL A 502 22.48 13.91 13.69
N PRO A 503 22.68 14.46 14.91
CA PRO A 503 21.66 15.22 15.62
C PRO A 503 21.00 16.29 14.73
N ARG A 504 19.68 16.23 14.61
CA ARG A 504 18.90 17.22 13.85
C ARG A 504 18.78 18.48 14.69
N THR A 505 19.00 19.64 14.07
CA THR A 505 19.13 20.91 14.80
C THR A 505 18.01 21.89 14.45
N GLY A 506 17.53 22.60 15.45
CA GLY A 506 16.56 23.69 15.31
C GLY A 506 15.29 23.51 16.16
N ARG A 507 14.23 24.20 15.75
CA ARG A 507 12.86 23.72 15.97
C ARG A 507 12.38 23.13 14.64
N ALA A 508 11.34 22.31 14.67
CA ALA A 508 10.53 22.10 13.46
C ALA A 508 10.18 23.47 12.86
N ASP A 509 10.46 23.69 11.56
CA ASP A 509 10.20 25.00 10.92
C ASP A 509 8.71 25.17 10.59
N ILE A 510 7.96 25.35 11.66
CA ILE A 510 6.60 25.86 11.67
C ILE A 510 6.71 27.26 12.32
N THR A 511 7.53 28.11 11.70
CA THR A 511 7.73 29.48 12.15
C THR A 511 6.40 30.24 12.18
N SER A 512 6.16 30.97 13.27
CA SER A 512 4.97 31.77 13.60
C SER A 512 3.68 31.05 14.08
N LYS A 513 3.51 29.73 13.90
CA LYS A 513 2.39 28.97 14.50
C LYS A 513 2.89 27.79 15.32
N THR A 514 2.52 27.72 16.60
CA THR A 514 2.92 26.58 17.45
C THR A 514 2.08 25.34 17.13
N ASN A 515 2.56 24.48 16.24
CA ASN A 515 1.99 23.14 16.05
C ASN A 515 2.30 22.26 17.28
N PRO A 516 1.32 21.91 18.15
CA PRO A 516 1.57 21.10 19.33
C PRO A 516 1.98 19.66 19.00
N ARG A 517 1.68 19.14 17.79
CA ARG A 517 2.09 17.80 17.36
C ARG A 517 3.62 17.65 17.34
N VAL A 518 4.33 18.75 17.05
CA VAL A 518 5.80 18.81 16.95
C VAL A 518 6.40 20.00 17.73
N ASN A 519 5.77 20.40 18.86
CA ASN A 519 6.22 21.55 19.66
C ASN A 519 7.42 21.21 20.57
N VAL A 520 8.53 20.84 19.94
CA VAL A 520 9.75 20.32 20.58
C VAL A 520 10.96 21.17 20.21
N SER A 521 11.96 21.21 21.09
CA SER A 521 13.26 21.83 20.85
C SER A 521 14.28 20.76 20.43
N LEU A 522 14.70 20.73 19.16
CA LEU A 522 15.83 19.91 18.67
C LEU A 522 17.16 20.59 19.01
N THR A 523 17.33 20.93 20.29
CA THR A 523 18.57 21.49 20.82
C THR A 523 19.49 20.35 21.25
N ASP A 524 20.80 20.51 21.06
CA ASP A 524 21.87 19.59 21.50
C ASP A 524 21.99 19.43 23.04
N SER A 525 20.96 19.86 23.77
CA SER A 525 20.79 19.71 25.21
C SER A 525 20.07 18.39 25.50
N PRO A 526 20.44 17.63 26.55
CA PRO A 526 19.77 16.38 26.95
C PRO A 526 18.38 16.62 27.61
N ALA A 527 17.62 17.60 27.11
CA ALA A 527 16.28 17.94 27.55
C ALA A 527 15.27 16.98 26.90
N TRP A 528 14.60 16.19 27.73
CA TRP A 528 13.77 15.08 27.25
C TRP A 528 12.52 15.54 26.47
N ASN A 529 12.25 14.82 25.39
CA ASN A 529 11.11 14.94 24.49
C ASN A 529 10.21 13.69 24.58
N PRO A 530 8.89 13.80 24.77
CA PRO A 530 7.98 12.64 24.75
C PRO A 530 7.86 11.93 23.39
N ILE A 531 8.30 12.51 22.26
CA ILE A 531 8.24 11.84 20.95
C ILE A 531 9.42 10.88 20.76
N ASN A 532 10.67 11.37 20.80
CA ASN A 532 11.87 10.57 20.49
C ASN A 532 12.91 10.47 21.64
N GLY A 533 12.59 10.97 22.84
CA GLY A 533 13.51 11.04 23.97
C GLY A 533 14.47 12.22 23.83
N HIS A 534 15.41 12.15 22.88
CA HIS A 534 16.17 13.28 22.33
C HIS A 534 17.10 12.76 21.22
N GLU A 535 17.69 13.69 20.44
CA GLU A 535 18.78 13.36 19.52
C GLU A 535 20.01 12.84 20.27
N TYR A 536 20.74 11.88 19.70
CA TYR A 536 21.88 11.21 20.34
C TYR A 536 23.16 11.27 19.48
N LEU A 537 24.32 11.12 20.12
CA LEU A 537 25.63 11.34 19.50
C LEU A 537 26.09 10.12 18.69
N THR A 538 25.53 9.99 17.49
CA THR A 538 25.90 8.99 16.46
C THR A 538 27.38 9.00 16.07
N ASP A 539 28.13 10.09 16.29
CA ASP A 539 29.57 10.12 16.02
C ASP A 539 30.42 9.49 17.15
N LYS A 540 29.80 9.17 18.30
CA LYS A 540 30.44 8.48 19.44
C LYS A 540 30.15 6.97 19.48
N LEU A 541 29.27 6.47 18.60
CA LEU A 541 28.95 5.06 18.52
C LEU A 541 30.01 4.26 17.75
N SER A 542 30.15 3.00 18.13
CA SER A 542 31.02 2.03 17.45
C SER A 542 30.67 1.94 15.95
N ILE A 543 31.64 1.53 15.13
CA ILE A 543 31.40 1.20 13.72
C ILE A 543 30.36 0.08 13.52
N THR A 544 30.09 -0.69 14.58
CA THR A 544 29.06 -1.75 14.64
C THR A 544 27.68 -1.30 15.14
N ASN A 545 27.58 -0.16 15.86
CA ASN A 545 26.36 0.23 16.58
C ASN A 545 25.73 1.52 16.01
N ASN A 546 26.20 1.99 14.85
CA ASN A 546 25.83 3.28 14.31
C ASN A 546 24.56 3.25 13.47
N ASP A 547 23.72 4.26 13.67
CA ASP A 547 22.35 4.25 13.17
C ASP A 547 21.81 5.67 12.90
N LEU A 548 20.55 5.79 12.50
CA LEU A 548 19.85 7.05 12.26
C LEU A 548 19.24 7.63 13.54
N GLN A 549 18.93 8.94 13.55
CA GLN A 549 18.17 9.55 14.65
C GLN A 549 16.74 8.99 14.72
N TYR A 550 16.26 8.68 15.92
CA TYR A 550 14.94 8.07 16.12
C TYR A 550 13.81 9.03 15.72
N SER A 551 12.80 8.54 15.00
CA SER A 551 11.56 9.27 14.76
C SER A 551 10.67 9.26 15.99
N CYS A 552 10.54 8.11 16.67
CA CYS A 552 9.80 8.01 17.91
C CYS A 552 10.35 6.93 18.86
N ILE A 553 9.95 7.00 20.13
CA ILE A 553 10.21 6.00 21.16
C ILE A 553 8.94 5.68 21.95
N PHE A 554 8.94 4.57 22.70
CA PHE A 554 7.86 4.18 23.61
C PHE A 554 8.41 3.38 24.81
N PRO A 555 7.80 3.45 26.01
CA PRO A 555 8.30 2.72 27.18
C PRO A 555 8.08 1.21 27.03
N LEU A 556 9.07 0.37 27.41
CA LEU A 556 8.95 -1.09 27.26
C LEU A 556 8.07 -1.74 28.33
N GLY A 557 8.26 -1.37 29.60
CA GLY A 557 7.66 -2.03 30.77
C GLY A 557 6.14 -2.30 30.74
N PRO A 558 5.30 -1.47 30.09
CA PRO A 558 3.86 -1.75 29.96
C PRO A 558 3.52 -2.86 28.94
N PHE A 559 4.41 -3.16 28.00
CA PHE A 559 4.17 -4.06 26.86
C PHE A 559 4.99 -5.36 26.92
N ASN A 560 6.23 -5.25 27.43
CA ASN A 560 7.21 -6.31 27.60
C ASN A 560 7.99 -6.10 28.91
N ALA A 561 8.78 -7.07 29.34
CA ALA A 561 9.69 -6.87 30.47
C ALA A 561 10.74 -5.77 30.15
N GLU A 562 11.01 -4.88 31.10
CA GLU A 562 12.14 -3.94 30.99
C GLU A 562 13.46 -4.72 30.88
N LYS A 563 14.28 -4.40 29.88
CA LYS A 563 15.59 -5.04 29.69
C LYS A 563 16.58 -4.38 30.65
N ASP A 564 16.57 -4.79 31.91
CA ASP A 564 17.46 -4.22 32.92
C ASP A 564 18.94 -4.51 32.61
N ALA A 565 19.86 -3.87 33.36
CA ALA A 565 21.29 -4.01 33.14
C ALA A 565 21.81 -5.46 33.27
N ALA A 566 21.10 -6.36 33.97
CA ALA A 566 21.45 -7.77 34.02
C ALA A 566 20.95 -8.53 32.79
N THR A 567 19.79 -8.14 32.26
CA THR A 567 19.20 -8.68 31.03
C THR A 567 20.04 -8.27 29.81
N CYS A 568 20.35 -6.98 29.65
CA CYS A 568 21.23 -6.48 28.58
C CYS A 568 22.67 -7.01 28.66
N ALA A 569 23.15 -7.41 29.84
CA ALA A 569 24.45 -8.07 30.00
C ALA A 569 24.41 -9.58 29.69
N ALA A 570 23.22 -10.21 29.70
CA ALA A 570 23.02 -11.61 29.36
C ALA A 570 22.66 -11.81 27.88
N ASP A 571 21.92 -10.87 27.30
CA ASP A 571 21.61 -10.78 25.88
C ASP A 571 21.98 -9.40 25.34
N THR A 572 23.16 -9.33 24.71
CA THR A 572 23.68 -8.13 24.05
C THR A 572 23.23 -8.02 22.58
N ALA A 573 22.37 -8.91 22.10
CA ALA A 573 21.87 -8.88 20.72
C ALA A 573 20.52 -8.16 20.63
N SER A 574 19.61 -8.40 21.59
CA SER A 574 18.31 -7.73 21.67
C SER A 574 18.31 -6.39 22.41
N CYS A 575 19.47 -5.92 22.90
CA CYS A 575 19.57 -4.68 23.71
C CYS A 575 20.46 -3.59 23.08
N ASP A 576 19.88 -2.41 22.86
CA ASP A 576 20.51 -1.21 22.28
C ASP A 576 21.49 -0.46 23.21
N CYS A 577 21.67 -0.91 24.45
CA CYS A 577 22.24 -0.12 25.56
C CYS A 577 23.50 -0.74 26.18
N GLY A 578 24.49 -1.03 25.33
CA GLY A 578 25.78 -1.59 25.72
C GLY A 578 26.74 -0.56 26.35
N PRO A 579 27.97 -1.00 26.69
CA PRO A 579 28.97 -0.15 27.36
C PRO A 579 29.41 1.08 26.55
N ASP A 580 29.42 0.98 25.21
CA ASP A 580 29.85 2.07 24.33
C ASP A 580 28.78 3.17 24.21
N ASP A 581 27.50 2.79 24.28
CA ASP A 581 26.33 3.66 24.12
C ASP A 581 26.23 4.75 25.21
N ALA A 582 26.94 4.59 26.32
CA ALA A 582 27.09 5.61 27.36
C ALA A 582 27.82 6.88 26.87
N ASN A 583 28.63 6.80 25.80
CA ASN A 583 29.25 7.97 25.16
C ASN A 583 28.35 8.60 24.09
N ALA A 584 27.36 7.83 23.59
CA ALA A 584 26.38 8.28 22.61
C ALA A 584 25.18 8.99 23.25
N ASP A 585 24.94 8.74 24.54
CA ASP A 585 23.80 9.25 25.31
C ASP A 585 22.43 8.84 24.70
N LYS A 586 22.31 7.59 24.23
CA LYS A 586 21.04 7.05 23.67
C LYS A 586 19.89 7.24 24.68
N PRO A 587 18.74 7.85 24.28
CA PRO A 587 17.61 8.07 25.18
C PRO A 587 17.00 6.76 25.73
N LEU A 588 17.10 5.66 24.98
CA LEU A 588 16.56 4.34 25.35
C LEU A 588 17.17 3.79 26.65
N CYS A 589 18.37 4.23 26.98
CA CYS A 589 19.20 3.71 28.07
C CYS A 589 18.99 4.46 29.40
N LYS A 590 17.94 5.30 29.46
CA LYS A 590 17.59 6.14 30.61
C LYS A 590 16.25 5.69 31.19
N LYS A 591 16.25 5.24 32.45
CA LYS A 591 15.04 4.82 33.19
C LYS A 591 13.92 5.86 33.23
N ALA A 592 14.24 7.14 33.06
CA ALA A 592 13.30 8.26 33.00
C ALA A 592 13.92 9.44 32.26
N ALA A 593 13.10 10.45 31.96
CA ALA A 593 13.54 11.74 31.43
C ALA A 593 14.70 12.35 32.26
N GLY A 594 15.89 12.45 31.66
CA GLY A 594 17.10 12.94 32.33
C GLY A 594 17.70 12.01 33.39
N GLY A 595 17.29 10.73 33.41
CA GLY A 595 17.86 9.70 34.28
C GLY A 595 19.31 9.34 33.93
N ALA A 596 20.02 8.78 34.90
CA ALA A 596 21.37 8.25 34.69
C ALA A 596 21.33 6.95 33.85
N LEU A 597 22.40 6.74 33.09
CA LEU A 597 22.67 5.53 32.33
C LEU A 597 23.11 4.41 33.30
N ASP A 598 22.47 3.24 33.24
CA ASP A 598 22.83 2.08 34.08
C ASP A 598 23.11 0.78 33.31
N GLY A 599 23.01 0.80 31.97
CA GLY A 599 23.24 -0.34 31.09
C GLY A 599 22.01 -1.20 30.80
N GLY A 600 20.82 -0.81 31.26
CA GLY A 600 19.56 -1.37 30.77
C GLY A 600 18.91 -0.53 29.65
N GLN A 601 17.99 -1.14 28.91
CA GLN A 601 17.11 -0.50 27.93
C GLN A 601 15.67 -0.47 28.46
N TYR A 602 15.09 0.73 28.50
CA TYR A 602 13.77 0.99 29.07
C TYR A 602 12.75 1.49 28.04
N TRP A 603 13.21 1.79 26.82
CA TRP A 603 12.38 2.27 25.72
C TRP A 603 12.66 1.51 24.43
N GLY A 604 11.61 1.25 23.65
CA GLY A 604 11.69 0.88 22.24
C GLY A 604 11.87 2.12 21.37
N LYS A 605 12.42 1.92 20.17
CA LYS A 605 12.75 2.95 19.16
C LYS A 605 12.03 2.71 17.83
N ALA A 606 11.95 3.72 16.99
CA ALA A 606 11.75 3.58 15.55
C ALA A 606 12.45 4.72 14.78
N TYR A 607 12.60 4.54 13.48
CA TYR A 607 13.25 5.44 12.53
C TYR A 607 12.28 5.78 11.37
N PRO A 608 12.52 6.83 10.57
CA PRO A 608 11.55 7.27 9.56
C PRO A 608 11.40 6.27 8.39
N SER A 609 10.28 5.54 8.34
CA SER A 609 9.97 4.55 7.28
C SER A 609 9.50 5.19 5.94
N THR A 610 10.22 6.21 5.46
CA THR A 610 9.80 7.12 4.37
C THR A 610 9.35 6.39 3.10
N ARG A 611 10.08 5.37 2.65
CA ARG A 611 9.79 4.66 1.39
C ARG A 611 8.47 3.89 1.42
N THR A 612 8.15 3.23 2.52
CA THR A 612 6.88 2.50 2.69
C THR A 612 5.70 3.47 2.79
N LEU A 613 5.93 4.65 3.35
CA LEU A 613 4.95 5.75 3.39
C LEU A 613 4.76 6.41 2.01
N GLU A 614 5.78 6.46 1.13
CA GLU A 614 5.60 6.88 -0.25
C GLU A 614 4.68 5.94 -1.05
N ILE A 615 4.81 4.61 -0.86
CA ILE A 615 3.86 3.63 -1.43
C ILE A 615 2.45 3.93 -0.94
N MET A 616 2.27 4.20 0.35
CA MET A 616 0.99 4.58 0.95
C MET A 616 0.39 5.87 0.35
N LYS A 617 1.19 6.94 0.21
CA LYS A 617 0.80 8.22 -0.40
C LYS A 617 0.35 8.03 -1.86
N ALA A 618 1.08 7.19 -2.60
CA ALA A 618 0.84 6.94 -4.02
C ALA A 618 -0.29 5.94 -4.32
N PHE A 619 -0.50 4.93 -3.47
CA PHE A 619 -1.59 3.94 -3.62
C PHE A 619 -2.97 4.55 -3.32
N GLY A 620 -3.04 5.54 -2.41
CA GLY A 620 -4.22 6.38 -2.25
C GLY A 620 -5.25 5.84 -1.25
N GLU A 621 -6.53 5.73 -1.63
CA GLU A 621 -7.61 5.56 -0.64
C GLU A 621 -7.66 4.18 0.04
N ASN A 622 -6.98 3.15 -0.48
CA ASN A 622 -6.93 1.83 0.17
C ASN A 622 -5.71 1.64 1.10
N THR A 623 -5.07 2.74 1.46
CA THR A 623 -3.97 2.83 2.44
C THR A 623 -4.49 2.90 3.89
N ILE A 624 -3.75 2.31 4.83
CA ILE A 624 -3.87 2.60 6.27
C ILE A 624 -2.47 2.88 6.85
N ALA A 625 -2.23 4.10 7.33
CA ALA A 625 -0.98 4.47 8.00
C ALA A 625 -1.16 4.46 9.52
N ALA A 626 -0.26 3.80 10.24
CA ALA A 626 -0.25 3.72 11.70
C ALA A 626 1.18 3.80 12.26
N SER A 627 1.30 4.21 13.53
CA SER A 627 2.57 4.27 14.25
C SER A 627 2.93 2.95 14.89
N ILE A 628 4.21 2.56 14.79
CA ILE A 628 4.84 1.47 15.55
C ILE A 628 5.29 1.89 16.97
N CYS A 629 5.14 3.16 17.32
CA CYS A 629 5.33 3.66 18.68
C CYS A 629 3.95 3.79 19.35
N PRO A 630 3.49 2.77 20.12
CA PRO A 630 2.14 2.77 20.70
C PRO A 630 1.95 3.89 21.73
N LYS A 631 0.81 4.56 21.66
CA LYS A 631 0.45 5.66 22.58
C LYS A 631 -0.03 5.16 23.94
N VAL A 632 -1.04 4.28 23.95
CA VAL A 632 -1.74 3.88 25.18
C VAL A 632 -1.06 2.64 25.76
N THR A 633 -0.61 2.78 27.00
CA THR A 633 0.19 1.80 27.74
C THR A 633 -0.60 1.01 28.77
N ASP A 634 -1.82 1.44 29.13
CA ASP A 634 -2.65 0.70 30.09
C ASP A 634 -3.34 -0.51 29.43
N ALA A 635 -2.89 -1.71 29.76
CA ALA A 635 -3.48 -2.97 29.31
C ALA A 635 -4.92 -3.22 29.83
N SER A 636 -5.43 -2.41 30.76
CA SER A 636 -6.86 -2.42 31.10
C SER A 636 -7.72 -1.85 29.97
N ASN A 637 -7.18 -0.89 29.23
CA ASN A 637 -7.82 -0.16 28.13
C ASN A 637 -7.58 -0.85 26.77
N LYS A 638 -8.14 -2.06 26.63
CA LYS A 638 -7.87 -3.00 25.52
C LYS A 638 -8.09 -2.43 24.12
N ASP A 639 -9.06 -1.54 23.98
CA ASP A 639 -9.49 -0.98 22.69
C ASP A 639 -8.45 -0.01 22.09
N TYR A 640 -7.62 0.60 22.94
CA TYR A 640 -6.59 1.55 22.54
C TYR A 640 -5.16 1.13 22.88
N TYR A 641 -4.97 0.16 23.77
CA TYR A 641 -3.67 -0.36 24.17
C TYR A 641 -2.85 -0.90 22.98
N GLY A 642 -1.54 -0.58 22.97
CA GLY A 642 -0.60 -1.16 22.01
C GLY A 642 -0.96 -0.83 20.54
N TYR A 643 -1.14 -1.87 19.71
CA TYR A 643 -1.53 -1.73 18.31
C TYR A 643 -3.03 -1.96 18.05
N THR A 644 -3.89 -2.11 19.07
CA THR A 644 -5.35 -2.18 18.85
C THR A 644 -5.91 -0.98 18.04
N PRO A 645 -5.40 0.27 18.16
CA PRO A 645 -5.78 1.37 17.28
C PRO A 645 -5.44 1.15 15.79
N ALA A 646 -4.29 0.52 15.51
CA ALA A 646 -3.83 0.26 14.15
C ALA A 646 -4.65 -0.87 13.52
N VAL A 647 -4.83 -1.97 14.28
CA VAL A 647 -5.73 -3.07 13.97
C VAL A 647 -7.15 -2.58 13.70
N SER A 648 -7.69 -1.69 14.56
CA SER A 648 -9.03 -1.14 14.39
C SER A 648 -9.14 -0.25 13.16
N ALA A 649 -8.16 0.61 12.88
CA ALA A 649 -8.15 1.42 11.65
C ALA A 649 -8.09 0.57 10.37
N ILE A 650 -7.40 -0.58 10.40
CA ILE A 650 -7.44 -1.57 9.31
C ILE A 650 -8.87 -2.12 9.18
N ILE A 651 -9.45 -2.67 10.25
CA ILE A 651 -10.77 -3.31 10.21
C ILE A 651 -11.88 -2.34 9.82
N ASP A 652 -11.88 -1.11 10.34
CA ASP A 652 -12.83 -0.06 9.98
C ASP A 652 -12.78 0.21 8.46
N ARG A 653 -11.57 0.26 7.89
CA ARG A 653 -11.35 0.47 6.46
C ARG A 653 -11.74 -0.74 5.60
N LEU A 654 -11.61 -1.96 6.13
CA LEU A 654 -12.15 -3.17 5.48
C LEU A 654 -13.68 -3.16 5.54
N ALA A 655 -14.27 -2.84 6.70
CA ALA A 655 -15.70 -2.83 6.96
C ALA A 655 -16.49 -1.93 6.00
N GLU A 656 -15.93 -0.77 5.61
CA GLU A 656 -16.47 0.08 4.54
C GLU A 656 -16.73 -0.67 3.21
N LYS A 657 -15.96 -1.74 2.93
CA LYS A 657 -16.20 -2.62 1.77
C LYS A 657 -17.12 -3.79 2.10
N LEU A 658 -17.04 -4.34 3.33
CA LEU A 658 -17.87 -5.47 3.77
C LEU A 658 -19.37 -5.11 3.89
N GLY A 659 -19.70 -3.85 4.24
CA GLY A 659 -21.05 -3.39 4.61
C GLY A 659 -22.11 -3.30 3.49
N GLY A 660 -21.99 -4.04 2.40
CA GLY A 660 -23.00 -4.10 1.32
C GLY A 660 -23.16 -2.79 0.55
N GLN A 661 -22.46 -2.67 -0.59
CA GLN A 661 -22.22 -1.38 -1.24
C GLN A 661 -23.45 -0.81 -1.98
N CYS A 662 -23.72 0.48 -1.76
CA CYS A 662 -24.82 1.22 -2.38
C CYS A 662 -24.42 1.78 -3.76
N LEU A 663 -25.41 2.09 -4.61
CA LEU A 663 -25.14 2.61 -5.95
C LEU A 663 -24.94 4.14 -5.96
N PRO A 664 -23.80 4.65 -6.47
CA PRO A 664 -23.50 6.09 -6.49
C PRO A 664 -24.44 6.89 -7.39
N ARG A 665 -25.24 6.23 -8.24
CA ARG A 665 -26.28 6.84 -9.08
C ARG A 665 -27.58 6.04 -8.97
N PRO A 666 -28.76 6.68 -9.01
CA PRO A 666 -30.01 5.98 -9.16
C PRO A 666 -30.11 5.36 -10.57
N LEU A 667 -30.79 4.23 -10.68
CA LEU A 667 -31.27 3.69 -11.95
C LEU A 667 -32.75 4.07 -12.06
N VAL A 668 -33.18 4.59 -13.23
CA VAL A 668 -34.58 5.01 -13.40
C VAL A 668 -35.45 3.77 -13.64
N ALA A 669 -36.06 3.25 -12.57
CA ALA A 669 -37.04 2.18 -12.66
C ALA A 669 -38.34 2.66 -13.35
N ASN A 670 -38.98 1.76 -14.09
CA ASN A 670 -40.31 1.97 -14.66
C ASN A 670 -41.36 1.95 -13.54
N GLU A 671 -42.15 3.02 -13.41
CA GLU A 671 -43.15 3.15 -12.34
C GLU A 671 -44.32 2.15 -12.46
N GLU A 672 -44.49 1.46 -13.61
CA GLU A 672 -45.48 0.40 -13.79
C GLU A 672 -44.94 -1.03 -13.53
N THR A 673 -43.68 -1.33 -13.91
CA THR A 673 -43.12 -2.70 -13.84
C THR A 673 -42.00 -2.89 -12.81
N GLY A 674 -41.40 -1.83 -12.30
CA GLY A 674 -40.21 -1.87 -11.42
C GLY A 674 -38.92 -2.32 -12.12
N GLU A 675 -38.96 -2.54 -13.43
CA GLU A 675 -37.78 -2.86 -14.26
C GLU A 675 -36.90 -1.63 -14.42
N VAL A 676 -35.57 -1.82 -14.43
CA VAL A 676 -34.61 -0.78 -14.82
C VAL A 676 -34.15 -1.02 -16.26
N PRO A 677 -33.84 0.02 -17.06
CA PRO A 677 -33.41 -0.13 -18.45
C PRO A 677 -31.94 -0.63 -18.57
N CYS A 678 -31.52 -1.51 -17.67
CA CYS A 678 -30.14 -1.92 -17.46
C CYS A 678 -30.02 -3.45 -17.40
N VAL A 679 -28.99 -3.99 -18.05
CA VAL A 679 -28.62 -5.41 -17.95
C VAL A 679 -27.46 -5.54 -16.98
N VAL A 680 -27.59 -6.37 -15.95
CA VAL A 680 -26.45 -6.78 -15.11
C VAL A 680 -25.73 -7.92 -15.81
N VAL A 681 -24.40 -7.85 -15.88
CA VAL A 681 -23.54 -8.78 -16.62
C VAL A 681 -22.41 -9.26 -15.71
N GLU A 682 -22.29 -10.57 -15.50
CA GLU A 682 -21.12 -11.21 -14.90
C GLU A 682 -20.10 -11.55 -16.00
N ALA A 683 -18.83 -11.20 -15.79
CA ALA A 683 -17.75 -11.42 -16.75
C ALA A 683 -16.49 -12.02 -16.09
N ARG A 684 -15.81 -12.95 -16.78
CA ARG A 684 -14.48 -13.45 -16.41
C ARG A 684 -13.64 -13.82 -17.63
N ALA A 685 -12.31 -13.86 -17.48
CA ALA A 685 -11.43 -14.43 -18.49
C ALA A 685 -11.49 -15.97 -18.44
N LYS A 686 -11.51 -16.63 -19.60
CA LYS A 686 -11.17 -18.05 -19.72
C LYS A 686 -9.66 -18.17 -19.88
N THR A 687 -8.97 -18.79 -18.92
CA THR A 687 -7.53 -19.07 -19.01
C THR A 687 -7.27 -20.58 -19.09
N ALA A 688 -6.03 -20.96 -19.41
CA ALA A 688 -5.62 -22.37 -19.39
C ALA A 688 -5.19 -22.84 -17.99
N GLU A 689 -4.85 -21.90 -17.09
CA GLU A 689 -4.36 -22.17 -15.73
C GLU A 689 -5.42 -22.06 -14.62
N SER A 690 -6.63 -21.59 -14.94
CA SER A 690 -7.74 -21.48 -13.99
C SER A 690 -8.49 -22.81 -13.88
N ASP A 691 -8.47 -23.42 -12.69
CA ASP A 691 -9.29 -24.60 -12.32
C ASP A 691 -10.79 -24.28 -12.18
N LEU A 692 -11.25 -23.15 -12.74
CA LEU A 692 -12.62 -22.68 -12.75
C LEU A 692 -13.36 -23.19 -13.99
N PRO A 693 -14.64 -23.61 -13.87
CA PRO A 693 -15.43 -24.04 -15.03
C PRO A 693 -15.73 -22.86 -15.98
N ASP A 694 -16.12 -23.19 -17.21
CA ASP A 694 -16.66 -22.19 -18.15
C ASP A 694 -17.88 -21.46 -17.56
N LEU A 695 -18.06 -20.18 -17.91
CA LEU A 695 -19.19 -19.37 -17.47
C LEU A 695 -20.50 -19.83 -18.12
N ASP A 696 -21.21 -20.72 -17.43
CA ASP A 696 -22.47 -21.31 -17.91
C ASP A 696 -23.67 -20.36 -17.77
N CYS A 697 -24.07 -19.74 -18.90
CA CYS A 697 -25.26 -18.90 -19.00
C CYS A 697 -26.58 -19.68 -19.08
N SER A 698 -26.57 -21.02 -18.97
CA SER A 698 -27.78 -21.85 -18.92
C SER A 698 -28.24 -22.19 -17.50
N LEU A 699 -27.44 -21.82 -16.48
CA LEU A 699 -27.85 -21.87 -15.08
C LEU A 699 -29.02 -20.92 -14.81
N SER A 700 -29.79 -21.20 -13.76
CA SER A 700 -30.93 -20.37 -13.34
C SER A 700 -30.52 -18.90 -13.15
N GLY A 701 -31.44 -17.99 -13.49
CA GLY A 701 -31.24 -16.55 -13.35
C GLY A 701 -30.30 -15.89 -14.36
N ARG A 702 -29.91 -16.59 -15.44
CA ARG A 702 -28.99 -16.07 -16.46
C ARG A 702 -29.53 -16.19 -17.88
N GLU A 703 -28.91 -15.43 -18.78
CA GLU A 703 -29.03 -15.58 -20.23
C GLU A 703 -27.75 -15.14 -20.97
N PRO A 704 -27.55 -15.50 -22.25
CA PRO A 704 -26.42 -15.04 -23.06
C PRO A 704 -26.45 -13.51 -23.31
N THR A 705 -25.33 -12.84 -23.04
CA THR A 705 -25.22 -11.38 -23.19
C THR A 705 -25.39 -10.91 -24.64
N THR A 706 -26.24 -9.91 -24.89
CA THR A 706 -26.42 -9.34 -26.25
C THR A 706 -25.12 -8.72 -26.78
N GLU A 707 -24.82 -8.87 -28.07
CA GLU A 707 -23.57 -8.35 -28.68
C GLU A 707 -23.35 -6.84 -28.48
N LYS A 708 -24.43 -6.05 -28.38
CA LYS A 708 -24.36 -4.60 -28.09
C LYS A 708 -23.85 -4.32 -26.67
N VAL A 709 -24.34 -5.09 -25.68
CA VAL A 709 -23.92 -4.98 -24.27
C VAL A 709 -22.53 -5.58 -24.09
N LYS A 710 -22.33 -6.80 -24.60
CA LYS A 710 -21.05 -7.53 -24.60
C LYS A 710 -19.91 -6.66 -25.14
N LYS A 711 -20.09 -6.00 -26.30
CA LYS A 711 -19.08 -5.06 -26.80
C LYS A 711 -18.83 -3.91 -25.79
N ALA A 712 -19.87 -3.26 -25.28
CA ALA A 712 -19.69 -2.14 -24.37
C ALA A 712 -18.99 -2.54 -23.05
N VAL A 713 -19.17 -3.78 -22.58
CA VAL A 713 -18.46 -4.35 -21.42
C VAL A 713 -17.01 -4.70 -21.78
N LEU A 714 -16.73 -5.26 -22.96
CA LEU A 714 -15.36 -5.46 -23.46
C LEU A 714 -14.60 -4.12 -23.60
N ASP A 715 -15.25 -3.10 -24.15
CA ASP A 715 -14.69 -1.75 -24.28
C ASP A 715 -14.35 -1.16 -22.89
N GLU A 716 -15.10 -1.48 -21.82
CA GLU A 716 -14.79 -1.03 -20.44
C GLU A 716 -13.72 -1.91 -19.76
N LEU A 717 -13.68 -3.22 -20.06
CA LEU A 717 -12.62 -4.13 -19.60
C LEU A 717 -11.25 -3.76 -20.18
N GLU A 718 -11.15 -3.38 -21.46
CA GLU A 718 -9.89 -2.89 -22.05
C GLU A 718 -9.45 -1.55 -21.45
N LYS A 719 -10.38 -0.61 -21.25
CA LYS A 719 -10.09 0.66 -20.54
C LYS A 719 -9.56 0.42 -19.12
N ALA A 720 -10.09 -0.59 -18.44
CA ALA A 720 -9.65 -1.02 -17.12
C ALA A 720 -8.43 -1.97 -17.15
N GLY A 721 -7.83 -2.24 -18.32
CA GLY A 721 -6.65 -3.09 -18.48
C GLY A 721 -6.86 -4.56 -18.13
N ASN A 722 -8.08 -5.09 -18.21
CA ASN A 722 -8.36 -6.50 -17.93
C ASN A 722 -8.22 -7.40 -19.15
N CYS A 723 -8.37 -6.85 -20.36
CA CYS A 723 -8.10 -7.55 -21.60
C CYS A 723 -7.65 -6.58 -22.72
N TYR A 724 -6.96 -7.08 -23.74
CA TYR A 724 -6.56 -6.30 -24.93
C TYR A 724 -7.25 -6.83 -26.19
N PHE A 725 -7.59 -5.96 -27.16
CA PHE A 725 -7.93 -6.45 -28.49
C PHE A 725 -6.68 -6.93 -29.24
N GLU A 726 -6.75 -8.10 -29.89
CA GLU A 726 -5.62 -8.72 -30.62
C GLU A 726 -5.13 -7.88 -31.82
N SER A 727 -5.93 -6.91 -32.27
CA SER A 727 -5.57 -5.90 -33.28
C SER A 727 -4.72 -4.73 -32.74
N THR A 728 -4.65 -4.56 -31.43
CA THR A 728 -3.89 -3.47 -30.78
C THR A 728 -2.39 -3.79 -30.84
N PRO A 729 -1.50 -2.84 -31.20
CA PRO A 729 -0.06 -3.08 -31.22
C PRO A 729 0.47 -3.56 -29.87
N LEU A 730 1.44 -4.47 -29.84
CA LEU A 730 1.97 -5.11 -28.62
C LEU A 730 2.33 -4.10 -27.52
N GLU A 731 2.99 -3.00 -27.89
CA GLU A 731 3.39 -1.88 -27.00
C GLU A 731 2.21 -1.11 -26.36
N GLN A 732 1.00 -1.30 -26.88
CA GLN A 732 -0.24 -0.62 -26.50
C GLN A 732 -1.30 -1.58 -25.93
N GLN A 733 -1.05 -2.90 -25.98
CA GLN A 733 -1.94 -3.90 -25.37
C GLN A 733 -1.94 -3.70 -23.85
N ARG A 734 -3.13 -3.64 -23.26
CA ARG A 734 -3.32 -3.43 -21.82
C ARG A 734 -4.09 -4.59 -21.22
N GLY A 735 -3.42 -5.40 -20.43
CA GLY A 735 -4.01 -6.49 -19.69
C GLY A 735 -3.48 -7.87 -20.09
N PRO A 736 -3.67 -8.87 -19.22
CA PRO A 736 -3.02 -10.17 -19.36
C PRO A 736 -3.71 -11.14 -20.35
N TYR A 737 -4.92 -10.82 -20.83
CA TYR A 737 -5.72 -11.73 -21.67
C TYR A 737 -6.23 -11.05 -22.95
N PRO A 738 -6.35 -11.74 -24.09
CA PRO A 738 -7.03 -11.19 -25.25
C PRO A 738 -8.54 -11.07 -24.95
N CYS A 739 -9.18 -10.00 -25.38
CA CYS A 739 -10.61 -9.77 -25.13
C CYS A 739 -11.54 -10.83 -25.76
N SER A 740 -11.02 -11.63 -26.72
CA SER A 740 -11.69 -12.82 -27.27
C SER A 740 -11.81 -13.99 -26.27
N ALA A 741 -11.03 -14.00 -25.18
CA ALA A 741 -11.11 -14.97 -24.10
C ALA A 741 -12.11 -14.62 -22.98
N MET A 742 -12.73 -13.43 -23.03
CA MET A 742 -13.68 -12.99 -21.99
C MET A 742 -15.06 -13.64 -22.18
N GLN A 743 -15.52 -14.33 -21.14
CA GLN A 743 -16.85 -14.93 -21.03
C GLN A 743 -17.81 -13.95 -20.34
N MET A 744 -19.08 -13.91 -20.77
CA MET A 744 -20.09 -12.99 -20.23
C MET A 744 -21.51 -13.57 -20.25
N CYS A 745 -22.18 -13.57 -19.09
CA CYS A 745 -23.61 -13.85 -18.98
C CYS A 745 -24.35 -12.63 -18.43
N SER A 746 -25.55 -12.36 -18.95
CA SER A 746 -26.50 -11.47 -18.28
C SER A 746 -27.08 -12.18 -17.06
N ILE A 747 -27.41 -11.42 -16.02
CA ILE A 747 -28.23 -11.85 -14.88
C ILE A 747 -29.62 -11.26 -15.04
N ASN A 748 -30.65 -12.09 -14.88
CA ASN A 748 -32.04 -11.72 -15.13
C ASN A 748 -32.57 -10.81 -14.01
N GLN A 749 -33.33 -9.76 -14.37
CA GLN A 749 -33.99 -8.92 -13.38
C GLN A 749 -35.22 -9.63 -12.78
N LEU A 750 -35.43 -9.45 -11.48
CA LEU A 750 -36.58 -9.86 -10.72
C LEU A 750 -37.42 -8.61 -10.37
N THR A 751 -38.71 -8.64 -10.68
CA THR A 751 -39.67 -7.57 -10.38
C THR A 751 -40.61 -7.97 -9.24
N GLN A 752 -41.45 -7.04 -8.80
CA GLN A 752 -42.52 -7.29 -7.82
C GLN A 752 -43.55 -8.37 -8.24
N ASP A 753 -43.53 -8.82 -9.50
CA ASP A 753 -44.50 -9.77 -10.04
C ASP A 753 -44.15 -11.24 -9.77
N THR A 754 -42.92 -11.53 -9.31
CA THR A 754 -42.47 -12.89 -8.96
C THR A 754 -42.27 -13.06 -7.45
N PRO A 755 -42.47 -14.27 -6.89
CA PRO A 755 -42.15 -14.56 -5.49
C PRO A 755 -40.68 -14.25 -5.14
N GLU A 756 -39.76 -14.56 -6.06
CA GLU A 756 -38.32 -14.32 -5.93
C GLU A 756 -37.99 -12.82 -5.92
N GLY A 757 -38.69 -12.01 -6.71
CA GLY A 757 -38.53 -10.55 -6.71
C GLY A 757 -39.18 -9.88 -5.50
N GLN A 758 -40.35 -10.35 -5.05
CA GLN A 758 -40.93 -9.93 -3.77
C GLN A 758 -40.00 -10.23 -2.58
N TYR A 759 -39.32 -11.38 -2.60
CA TYR A 759 -38.28 -11.73 -1.64
C TYR A 759 -37.07 -10.80 -1.76
N CYS A 760 -36.52 -10.63 -2.97
CA CYS A 760 -35.40 -9.73 -3.26
C CYS A 760 -35.63 -8.28 -2.81
N LEU A 761 -36.81 -7.74 -3.07
CA LEU A 761 -37.16 -6.34 -2.79
C LEU A 761 -37.39 -6.05 -1.30
N ASN A 762 -37.76 -7.05 -0.49
CA ASN A 762 -38.31 -6.80 0.86
C ASN A 762 -37.59 -7.53 2.01
N ASP A 763 -37.03 -8.73 1.77
CA ASP A 763 -36.54 -9.61 2.83
C ASP A 763 -35.04 -9.41 3.11
N PRO A 764 -34.62 -9.11 4.36
CA PRO A 764 -33.21 -8.94 4.70
C PRO A 764 -32.31 -10.13 4.34
N GLY A 765 -32.83 -11.36 4.38
CA GLY A 765 -32.07 -12.58 4.10
C GLY A 765 -31.74 -12.80 2.62
N ALA A 766 -32.32 -12.04 1.69
CA ALA A 766 -32.31 -12.39 0.27
C ALA A 766 -30.91 -12.60 -0.35
N ASP A 767 -29.92 -11.78 0.04
CA ASP A 767 -28.53 -11.86 -0.43
C ASP A 767 -27.73 -13.05 0.14
N SER A 768 -28.35 -13.88 1.01
CA SER A 768 -27.79 -15.12 1.56
C SER A 768 -28.35 -16.41 0.91
N GLY A 769 -29.37 -16.28 0.07
CA GLY A 769 -29.92 -17.36 -0.77
C GLY A 769 -31.44 -17.56 -0.66
N SER A 770 -32.01 -18.35 -1.59
CA SER A 770 -33.46 -18.58 -1.73
C SER A 770 -33.80 -20.01 -2.12
N PRO A 771 -35.00 -20.53 -1.79
CA PRO A 771 -35.43 -21.88 -2.19
C PRO A 771 -35.84 -22.03 -3.66
N GLY A 772 -36.14 -20.94 -4.39
CA GLY A 772 -36.92 -20.97 -5.63
C GLY A 772 -36.15 -20.73 -6.92
N GLY A 773 -35.57 -19.54 -7.07
CA GLY A 773 -34.96 -19.09 -8.33
C GLY A 773 -33.77 -18.18 -8.13
N ALA A 774 -33.25 -17.63 -9.22
CA ALA A 774 -32.08 -16.75 -9.21
C ALA A 774 -32.27 -15.51 -10.09
N GLY A 775 -31.56 -14.44 -9.77
CA GLY A 775 -31.59 -13.16 -10.48
C GLY A 775 -31.17 -11.99 -9.59
N TYR A 776 -31.41 -10.77 -10.06
CA TYR A 776 -31.13 -9.53 -9.31
C TYR A 776 -32.35 -8.63 -9.22
N CYS A 777 -32.44 -7.77 -8.20
CA CYS A 777 -33.40 -6.65 -8.20
C CYS A 777 -32.71 -5.33 -7.84
N TYR A 778 -33.30 -4.22 -8.29
CA TYR A 778 -32.93 -2.87 -7.89
C TYR A 778 -33.89 -2.39 -6.80
N ILE A 779 -33.35 -1.81 -5.72
CA ILE A 779 -34.11 -1.20 -4.63
C ILE A 779 -33.67 0.26 -4.45
N ASP A 780 -34.60 1.16 -4.14
CA ASP A 780 -34.35 2.57 -3.83
C ASP A 780 -35.40 3.14 -2.86
N GLU A 781 -35.40 4.45 -2.60
CA GLU A 781 -36.39 5.08 -1.70
C GLU A 781 -37.84 5.04 -2.20
N LYS A 782 -38.10 4.61 -3.45
CA LYS A 782 -39.44 4.36 -4.00
C LYS A 782 -39.79 2.86 -4.05
N GLN A 783 -38.80 2.00 -4.26
CA GLN A 783 -38.98 0.58 -4.61
C GLN A 783 -38.29 -0.36 -3.63
N GLY A 784 -39.08 -1.20 -2.94
CA GLY A 784 -38.62 -2.18 -1.96
C GLY A 784 -38.69 -1.70 -0.51
N ASN A 785 -38.16 -2.51 0.41
CA ASN A 785 -38.17 -2.22 1.84
C ASN A 785 -37.06 -1.20 2.20
N ALA A 786 -37.46 0.04 2.51
CA ALA A 786 -36.56 1.13 2.86
C ALA A 786 -35.63 0.85 4.06
N GLN A 787 -35.91 -0.13 4.92
CA GLN A 787 -34.98 -0.55 6.00
C GLN A 787 -33.68 -1.14 5.43
N LEU A 788 -33.73 -1.78 4.26
CA LEU A 788 -32.56 -2.32 3.55
C LEU A 788 -31.63 -1.23 3.00
N LEU A 789 -32.06 0.04 3.07
CA LEU A 789 -31.32 1.24 2.68
C LEU A 789 -30.91 2.11 3.87
N SER A 790 -31.15 1.64 5.10
CA SER A 790 -30.74 2.34 6.33
C SER A 790 -29.22 2.54 6.45
N GLU A 791 -28.45 1.64 5.86
CA GLU A 791 -26.98 1.68 5.79
C GLU A 791 -26.43 2.61 4.70
N CYS A 792 -27.27 3.04 3.73
CA CYS A 792 -26.80 3.85 2.62
C CYS A 792 -26.70 5.33 3.00
N PRO A 793 -25.64 6.05 2.56
CA PRO A 793 -25.55 7.50 2.69
C PRO A 793 -26.79 8.19 2.12
N THR A 794 -27.18 9.35 2.66
CA THR A 794 -28.42 10.06 2.30
C THR A 794 -28.55 10.37 0.81
N ASN A 795 -27.42 10.60 0.12
CA ASN A 795 -27.33 10.84 -1.31
C ASN A 795 -27.33 9.55 -2.16
N GLU A 796 -27.23 8.36 -1.55
CA GLU A 796 -26.89 7.06 -2.16
C GLU A 796 -27.84 5.90 -1.79
N LYS A 797 -29.04 6.19 -1.28
CA LYS A 797 -30.06 5.18 -0.94
C LYS A 797 -30.65 4.43 -2.14
N ARG A 798 -29.84 3.52 -2.69
CA ARG A 798 -30.23 2.44 -3.61
C ARG A 798 -29.19 1.31 -3.57
N LYS A 799 -29.62 0.06 -3.69
CA LYS A 799 -28.75 -1.14 -3.78
C LYS A 799 -29.21 -2.02 -4.95
N LEU A 800 -28.30 -2.78 -5.53
CA LEU A 800 -28.63 -3.97 -6.34
C LEU A 800 -28.49 -5.18 -5.42
N ARG A 801 -29.56 -5.97 -5.31
CA ARG A 801 -29.64 -7.17 -4.46
C ARG A 801 -29.76 -8.43 -5.31
N PHE A 802 -29.31 -9.55 -4.77
CA PHE A 802 -29.18 -10.80 -5.53
C PHE A 802 -29.86 -11.95 -4.80
N VAL A 803 -30.52 -12.80 -5.59
CA VAL A 803 -31.21 -13.98 -5.10
C VAL A 803 -30.71 -15.18 -5.88
N PHE A 804 -30.49 -16.31 -5.20
CA PHE A 804 -30.02 -17.56 -5.79
C PHE A 804 -30.22 -18.75 -4.85
N PRO A 805 -30.39 -19.98 -5.37
CA PRO A 805 -30.17 -21.18 -4.56
C PRO A 805 -28.67 -21.36 -4.30
N GLN A 806 -28.29 -21.85 -3.11
CA GLN A 806 -26.88 -22.07 -2.75
C GLN A 806 -26.12 -23.02 -3.70
N SER A 807 -26.85 -23.85 -4.45
CA SER A 807 -26.30 -24.73 -5.50
C SER A 807 -25.94 -24.02 -6.82
N ALA A 808 -26.36 -22.75 -7.01
CA ALA A 808 -26.01 -21.93 -8.18
C ALA A 808 -25.87 -20.44 -7.79
N PRO A 809 -24.77 -20.05 -7.11
CA PRO A 809 -24.49 -18.66 -6.73
C PRO A 809 -24.68 -17.67 -7.89
N THR A 810 -25.30 -16.54 -7.60
CA THR A 810 -25.58 -15.48 -8.59
C THR A 810 -25.27 -14.12 -7.97
N PRO A 811 -24.20 -13.42 -8.39
CA PRO A 811 -23.23 -13.77 -9.44
C PRO A 811 -22.46 -15.08 -9.18
N GLN A 812 -21.85 -15.65 -10.22
CA GLN A 812 -20.86 -16.70 -10.01
C GLN A 812 -19.63 -16.13 -9.31
N ASN A 813 -19.07 -16.91 -8.37
CA ASN A 813 -17.79 -16.61 -7.73
C ASN A 813 -16.70 -16.38 -8.81
N ASN A 814 -15.74 -15.49 -8.50
CA ASN A 814 -14.67 -15.07 -9.42
C ASN A 814 -15.20 -14.47 -10.74
N THR A 815 -16.25 -13.63 -10.69
CA THR A 815 -16.68 -12.81 -11.83
C THR A 815 -16.69 -11.33 -11.47
N THR A 816 -16.33 -10.48 -12.42
CA THR A 816 -16.53 -9.02 -12.31
C THR A 816 -17.93 -8.68 -12.82
N LEU A 817 -18.71 -8.00 -11.98
CA LEU A 817 -20.04 -7.53 -12.35
C LEU A 817 -20.00 -6.15 -13.03
N PHE A 818 -20.86 -5.97 -14.03
CA PHE A 818 -21.17 -4.69 -14.68
C PHE A 818 -22.68 -4.48 -14.74
N TYR A 819 -23.15 -3.23 -14.75
CA TYR A 819 -24.48 -2.88 -15.24
C TYR A 819 -24.34 -2.06 -16.53
N ALA A 820 -25.22 -2.35 -17.49
CA ALA A 820 -25.19 -1.78 -18.83
C ALA A 820 -26.57 -1.19 -19.17
N CYS A 821 -26.73 0.11 -18.94
CA CYS A 821 -28.01 0.82 -19.11
C CYS A 821 -28.22 1.27 -20.55
N VAL A 822 -29.23 0.72 -21.22
CA VAL A 822 -29.45 0.85 -22.66
C VAL A 822 -30.46 1.96 -22.97
N GLY A 823 -30.02 3.02 -23.63
CA GLY A 823 -30.88 4.12 -24.07
C GLY A 823 -30.84 5.37 -23.20
N GLU A 824 -30.22 5.32 -22.02
CA GLU A 824 -29.91 6.53 -21.25
C GLU A 824 -28.98 7.45 -22.04
N ALA A 825 -29.41 8.71 -22.20
CA ALA A 825 -28.53 9.78 -22.64
C ALA A 825 -27.61 10.18 -21.47
N ALA A 826 -26.35 10.52 -21.76
CA ALA A 826 -25.39 10.95 -20.74
C ALA A 826 -25.75 12.34 -20.18
N THR A 827 -26.70 12.39 -19.24
CA THR A 827 -27.14 13.56 -18.48
C THR A 827 -26.11 13.96 -17.44
N GLY A 828 -24.96 14.46 -17.92
CA GLY A 828 -23.86 14.89 -17.06
C GLY A 828 -24.19 16.15 -16.28
N ARG A 829 -24.15 16.02 -14.94
CA ARG A 829 -23.55 16.97 -14.01
C ARG A 829 -22.92 16.21 -12.85
#